data_AF-A0A932S883-F1
#
_entry.id   AF-A0A932S883-F1
#
_cell.length_a   1.000
_cell.length_b   1.000
_cell.length_c   1.000
_cell.angle_alpha   90.00
_cell.angle_beta   90.00
_cell.angle_gamma   90.00
#
_symmetry.space_group_name_H-M   'P 1'
#
loop_
_entity.id
_entity.type
_entity.pdbx_description
1 polymer ?
#
loop_
_entity_poly.entity_id
_entity_poly.type
_entity_poly.pdbx_seq_one_letter_code
_entity_poly.pdbx_strand_id
1 'polypeptide(L)'
;MSKLRVALLDVICLSLLIAGIIALWGLRGINVQEDVPATVRVTKGQVTISDPAKHLDRQGSGVQMLRVGERVTVGAGSDAFVIYPNGALSRLTGPAEVGLDESRRVVKKPPILTSVRSKLFGKKSSQPAMTSLSIVAHVIDGDVVTKSVAVSATRSFTMTSPGITLAGGPVSFALTVSPGTPAAIEVGQGALVVGFIARQADGLVPVIIPQLAARQGISVPVIPSDVAGSSRFNDLEARVALVTAGFSAGVAAPDTQGIEFKEDTSGGIRHLAGISVDGSPTVPAPQPLTTRVARTAEIQTAVVVPQLATTAITDQTIADSIPAGFPGNPKIHLLPGNVAQITYAGTTVVGSIDVVDGRVVLHGLPFSVDPPQIEDAVKKAIGAQDLPAVLSLVTSDGGASIGYDRDTLVTGTRTVTTEETVVADSLPHNDSYFETIPTPREISTDWKIVGTNAMLAGVITLLVSTLAGTVSGFVSENESRLARLYRPIGATVTFFRTKGSPLRTIGRWLQPGPFTRGVLLMFFFGAIYSFLALGRGFLAPGSLSVLLTLSFTTGFLALYGPWVRAFIARRMKVEAKVGLNPGQATIAAATVGVSRLFAFKPGLLLGSPAGLKMPQGGLTDKQKMMLNIWSLVFFALLGILTWLLIYFLPQIAVQSWAHDFFKTAKGFVGGLQDWSLAVFAVAVQRLFFGLLPMPRSSGHDIMRRYVAGWTIAFALASFIFIHTQLNQKRPIQALTTKMYITLAVVLAVWALVYLYRRYERRAPGSEPATASVPEN
;
A
#
# COMPACT_ATOMS: atom_id res chain seq x y z
N MET A 1 -46.02 26.09 10.05
CA MET A 1 -44.89 25.41 10.72
C MET A 1 -44.85 23.88 10.53
N SER A 2 -45.97 23.18 10.26
CA SER A 2 -46.00 21.70 10.13
C SER A 2 -45.20 21.15 8.93
N LYS A 3 -45.24 21.82 7.77
CA LYS A 3 -44.56 21.37 6.53
C LYS A 3 -43.03 21.42 6.58
N LEU A 4 -42.46 22.33 7.39
CA LEU A 4 -41.00 22.40 7.63
C LEU A 4 -40.54 21.24 8.51
N ARG A 5 -41.37 20.82 9.48
CA ARG A 5 -41.08 19.68 10.35
C ARG A 5 -41.07 18.37 9.57
N VAL A 6 -41.99 18.20 8.61
CA VAL A 6 -42.03 17.02 7.72
C VAL A 6 -40.79 16.95 6.82
N ALA A 7 -40.43 18.05 6.15
CA ALA A 7 -39.22 18.07 5.32
C ALA A 7 -37.92 17.87 6.13
N LEU A 8 -37.86 18.41 7.35
CA LEU A 8 -36.73 18.16 8.26
C LEU A 8 -36.70 16.69 8.69
N LEU A 9 -37.87 16.09 8.98
CA LEU A 9 -37.99 14.68 9.34
C LEU A 9 -37.54 13.76 8.19
N ASP A 10 -37.91 14.06 6.94
CA ASP A 10 -37.51 13.28 5.77
C ASP A 10 -35.99 13.35 5.54
N VAL A 11 -35.39 14.54 5.70
CA VAL A 11 -33.93 14.72 5.61
C VAL A 11 -33.22 13.97 6.74
N ILE A 12 -33.77 13.99 7.96
CA ILE A 12 -33.23 13.24 9.10
C ILE A 12 -33.36 11.74 8.85
N CYS A 13 -34.52 11.24 8.44
CA CYS A 13 -34.75 9.82 8.15
C CYS A 13 -33.85 9.32 7.02
N LEU A 14 -33.65 10.09 5.95
CA LEU A 14 -32.75 9.72 4.88
C LEU A 14 -31.28 9.80 5.31
N SER A 15 -30.90 10.78 6.12
CA SER A 15 -29.54 10.87 6.69
C SER A 15 -29.26 9.67 7.62
N LEU A 16 -30.25 9.24 8.40
CA LEU A 16 -30.19 8.05 9.24
C LEU A 16 -30.14 6.76 8.40
N LEU A 17 -30.86 6.70 7.27
CA LEU A 17 -30.79 5.58 6.33
C LEU A 17 -29.38 5.46 5.71
N ILE A 18 -28.82 6.57 5.23
CA ILE A 18 -27.46 6.62 4.65
C ILE A 18 -26.43 6.28 5.73
N ALA A 19 -26.56 6.84 6.94
CA ALA A 19 -25.71 6.50 8.08
C ALA A 19 -25.85 5.02 8.46
N GLY A 20 -27.06 4.44 8.38
CA GLY A 20 -27.33 3.04 8.62
C GLY A 20 -26.70 2.12 7.58
N ILE A 21 -26.75 2.48 6.29
CA ILE A 21 -26.08 1.74 5.21
C ILE A 21 -24.56 1.81 5.40
N ILE A 22 -24.01 3.00 5.67
CA ILE A 22 -22.57 3.20 5.95
C ILE A 22 -22.16 2.40 7.21
N ALA A 23 -23.02 2.35 8.23
CA ALA A 23 -22.80 1.56 9.43
C ALA A 23 -22.80 0.06 9.12
N LEU A 24 -23.82 -0.47 8.42
CA LEU A 24 -23.90 -1.88 8.04
C LEU A 24 -22.71 -2.33 7.18
N TRP A 25 -22.28 -1.47 6.24
CA TRP A 25 -21.13 -1.76 5.38
C TRP A 25 -19.80 -1.60 6.11
N GLY A 26 -19.65 -0.56 6.93
CA GLY A 26 -18.46 -0.31 7.75
C GLY A 26 -18.26 -1.30 8.88
N LEU A 27 -19.26 -2.15 9.15
CA LEU A 27 -19.22 -3.31 10.05
C LEU A 27 -18.73 -4.59 9.37
N ARG A 28 -18.63 -4.65 8.03
CA ARG A 28 -18.04 -5.80 7.34
C ARG A 28 -16.51 -5.72 7.40
N GLY A 29 -15.87 -6.81 7.82
CA GLY A 29 -14.41 -6.95 7.72
C GLY A 29 -14.00 -7.01 6.25
N ILE A 30 -12.89 -6.35 5.91
CA ILE A 30 -12.35 -6.36 4.55
C ILE A 30 -11.18 -7.34 4.53
N ASN A 31 -11.29 -8.38 3.71
CA ASN A 31 -10.17 -9.26 3.40
C ASN A 31 -9.36 -8.60 2.30
N VAL A 32 -8.17 -8.10 2.64
CA VAL A 32 -7.22 -7.60 1.64
C VAL A 32 -6.29 -8.76 1.30
N GLN A 33 -6.30 -9.18 0.03
CA GLN A 33 -5.37 -10.17 -0.49
C GLN A 33 -4.20 -9.42 -1.14
N GLU A 34 -2.99 -9.73 -0.71
CA GLU A 34 -1.75 -9.15 -1.23
C GLU A 34 -0.84 -10.30 -1.66
N ASP A 35 -0.35 -10.26 -2.90
CA ASP A 35 0.68 -11.19 -3.37
C ASP A 35 2.02 -10.77 -2.79
N VAL A 36 2.74 -11.69 -2.15
CA VAL A 36 4.04 -11.41 -1.52
C VAL A 36 5.13 -12.20 -2.26
N PRO A 37 6.13 -11.54 -2.88
CA PRO A 37 7.18 -12.24 -3.62
C PRO A 37 8.08 -13.05 -2.67
N ALA A 38 8.64 -14.16 -3.17
CA ALA A 38 9.73 -14.87 -2.52
C ALA A 38 11.09 -14.25 -2.91
N THR A 39 12.11 -14.50 -2.10
CA THR A 39 13.47 -14.01 -2.34
C THR A 39 14.37 -15.17 -2.75
N VAL A 40 15.03 -15.06 -3.90
CA VAL A 40 16.02 -16.01 -4.38
C VAL A 40 17.41 -15.48 -4.06
N ARG A 41 18.22 -16.25 -3.34
CA ARG A 41 19.64 -15.93 -3.08
C ARG A 41 20.52 -16.96 -3.76
N VAL A 42 21.27 -16.52 -4.76
CA VAL A 42 22.23 -17.36 -5.47
C VAL A 42 23.51 -17.45 -4.66
N THR A 43 23.90 -18.66 -4.26
CA THR A 43 25.15 -18.90 -3.51
C THR A 43 26.28 -19.37 -4.39
N LYS A 44 25.98 -20.06 -5.50
CA LYS A 44 26.98 -20.49 -6.47
C LYS A 44 26.39 -20.45 -7.88
N GLY A 45 27.14 -19.92 -8.84
CA GLY A 45 26.74 -19.89 -10.26
C GLY A 45 25.71 -18.82 -10.61
N GLN A 46 24.84 -19.11 -11.57
CA GLN A 46 23.80 -18.21 -12.06
C GLN A 46 22.44 -18.89 -12.05
N VAL A 47 21.38 -18.10 -11.84
CA VAL A 47 19.99 -18.56 -11.96
C VAL A 47 19.27 -17.76 -13.03
N THR A 48 18.31 -18.41 -13.67
CA THR A 48 17.39 -17.77 -14.62
C THR A 48 16.01 -17.71 -13.99
N ILE A 49 15.42 -16.51 -13.91
CA ILE A 49 14.03 -16.32 -13.49
C ILE A 49 13.19 -16.08 -14.73
N SER A 50 12.25 -16.97 -15.00
CA SER A 50 11.34 -16.90 -16.16
C SER A 50 9.91 -16.61 -15.73
N ASP A 51 9.20 -15.80 -16.51
CA ASP A 51 7.74 -15.64 -16.43
C ASP A 51 7.12 -16.32 -17.66
N PRO A 52 6.62 -17.56 -17.54
CA PRO A 52 6.10 -18.32 -18.68
C PRO A 52 4.93 -17.61 -19.38
N ALA A 53 4.16 -16.80 -18.65
CA ALA A 53 3.02 -16.07 -19.21
C ALA A 53 3.44 -14.83 -20.01
N LYS A 54 4.62 -14.28 -19.73
CA LYS A 54 5.16 -13.09 -20.42
C LYS A 54 6.32 -13.38 -21.37
N HIS A 55 6.84 -14.60 -21.39
CA HIS A 55 8.06 -14.97 -22.12
C HIS A 55 9.24 -14.06 -21.77
N LEU A 56 9.37 -13.70 -20.49
CA LEU A 56 10.43 -12.84 -19.98
C LEU A 56 11.39 -13.65 -19.13
N ASP A 57 12.65 -13.70 -19.55
CA ASP A 57 13.72 -14.36 -18.82
C ASP A 57 14.70 -13.32 -18.29
N ARG A 58 15.08 -13.49 -17.02
CA ARG A 58 16.03 -12.63 -16.33
C ARG A 58 17.11 -13.50 -15.71
N GLN A 59 18.34 -13.33 -16.16
CA GLN A 59 19.49 -13.92 -15.48
C GLN A 59 19.95 -13.02 -14.35
N GLY A 60 20.26 -13.62 -13.20
CA GLY A 60 20.69 -12.88 -12.03
C GLY A 60 21.70 -13.66 -11.21
N SER A 61 22.66 -12.93 -10.64
CA SER A 61 23.43 -13.35 -9.48
C SER A 61 22.94 -12.59 -8.24
N GLY A 62 23.33 -13.04 -7.05
CA GLY A 62 22.99 -12.38 -5.79
C GLY A 62 21.53 -12.59 -5.36
N VAL A 63 20.90 -11.52 -4.89
CA VAL A 63 19.53 -11.55 -4.34
C VAL A 63 18.54 -11.07 -5.39
N GLN A 64 17.57 -11.90 -5.72
CA GLN A 64 16.54 -11.65 -6.74
C GLN A 64 15.14 -11.87 -6.13
N MET A 65 14.12 -11.24 -6.71
CA MET A 65 12.72 -11.42 -6.30
C MET A 65 12.01 -12.38 -7.26
N LEU A 66 11.38 -13.41 -6.71
CA LEU A 66 10.54 -14.39 -7.42
C LEU A 66 9.07 -14.06 -7.15
N ARG A 67 8.36 -13.57 -8.18
CA ARG A 67 6.95 -13.19 -8.11
C ARG A 67 6.05 -14.40 -8.35
N VAL A 68 4.77 -14.25 -7.98
CA VAL A 68 3.75 -15.25 -8.28
C VAL A 68 3.63 -15.44 -9.80
N GLY A 69 3.69 -16.69 -10.25
CA GLY A 69 3.73 -17.10 -11.66
C GLY A 69 5.13 -17.18 -12.27
N GLU A 70 6.18 -16.72 -11.58
CA GLU A 70 7.56 -16.84 -12.05
C GLU A 70 8.19 -18.17 -11.60
N ARG A 71 9.22 -18.60 -12.33
CA ARG A 71 10.01 -19.80 -12.06
C ARG A 71 11.48 -19.46 -11.93
N VAL A 72 12.20 -20.15 -11.05
CA VAL A 72 13.65 -20.08 -10.93
C VAL A 72 14.26 -21.38 -11.42
N THR A 73 15.13 -21.27 -12.42
CA THR A 73 15.93 -22.37 -12.96
C THR A 73 17.38 -22.21 -12.51
N VAL A 74 17.92 -23.22 -11.86
CA VAL A 74 19.29 -23.31 -11.37
C VAL A 74 20.08 -24.24 -12.28
N GLY A 75 21.09 -23.70 -12.98
CA GLY A 75 21.91 -24.47 -13.91
C GLY A 75 22.82 -25.48 -13.22
N ALA A 76 23.32 -26.48 -13.96
CA ALA A 76 24.23 -27.49 -13.41
C ALA A 76 25.43 -26.86 -12.69
N GLY A 77 25.73 -27.37 -11.48
CA GLY A 77 26.83 -26.86 -10.63
C GLY A 77 26.56 -25.51 -9.94
N SER A 78 25.35 -24.96 -10.09
CA SER A 78 24.87 -23.78 -9.37
C SER A 78 24.02 -24.16 -8.16
N ASP A 79 24.03 -23.31 -7.14
CA ASP A 79 23.25 -23.47 -5.91
C ASP A 79 22.49 -22.18 -5.63
N ALA A 80 21.21 -22.30 -5.25
CA ALA A 80 20.39 -21.16 -4.85
C ALA A 80 19.48 -21.51 -3.67
N PHE A 81 19.10 -20.48 -2.91
CA PHE A 81 18.12 -20.57 -1.84
C PHE A 81 16.89 -19.76 -2.20
N VAL A 82 15.71 -20.35 -2.06
CA VAL A 82 14.42 -19.65 -2.15
C VAL A 82 13.89 -19.45 -0.74
N ILE A 83 13.79 -18.20 -0.32
CA ILE A 83 13.26 -17.76 0.98
C ILE A 83 11.83 -17.31 0.75
N TYR A 84 10.88 -18.06 1.28
CA TYR A 84 9.46 -17.76 1.13
C TYR A 84 8.99 -16.77 2.21
N PRO A 85 7.94 -15.97 1.93
CA PRO A 85 7.38 -15.01 2.89
C PRO A 85 6.95 -15.58 4.25
N ASN A 86 6.68 -16.89 4.33
CA ASN A 86 6.29 -17.54 5.58
C ASN A 86 7.50 -17.93 6.46
N GLY A 87 8.72 -17.78 5.92
CA GLY A 87 9.98 -18.17 6.55
C GLY A 87 10.52 -19.53 6.09
N ALA A 88 9.79 -20.28 5.25
CA ALA A 88 10.30 -21.51 4.66
C ALA A 88 11.51 -21.22 3.76
N LEU A 89 12.43 -22.17 3.72
CA LEU A 89 13.67 -22.09 2.97
C LEU A 89 13.83 -23.34 2.10
N SER A 90 13.92 -23.19 0.79
CA SER A 90 14.28 -24.26 -0.13
C SER A 90 15.69 -24.04 -0.67
N ARG A 91 16.58 -25.02 -0.49
CA ARG A 91 17.86 -25.09 -1.20
C ARG A 91 17.66 -25.86 -2.51
N LEU A 92 18.10 -25.26 -3.59
CA LEU A 92 18.08 -25.81 -4.94
C LEU A 92 19.51 -26.13 -5.35
N THR A 93 19.76 -27.38 -5.73
CA THR A 93 21.06 -27.84 -6.26
C THR A 93 20.88 -28.14 -7.74
N GLY A 94 21.57 -27.40 -8.60
CA GLY A 94 21.35 -27.47 -10.05
C GLY A 94 21.85 -28.78 -10.69
N PRO A 95 21.12 -29.33 -11.69
CA PRO A 95 19.95 -28.76 -12.35
C PRO A 95 18.67 -28.85 -11.51
N ALA A 96 17.98 -27.72 -11.31
CA ALA A 96 16.71 -27.67 -10.59
C ALA A 96 15.82 -26.53 -11.08
N GLU A 97 14.50 -26.71 -11.09
CA GLU A 97 13.52 -25.70 -11.45
C GLU A 97 12.35 -25.66 -10.46
N VAL A 98 12.10 -24.47 -9.88
CA VAL A 98 11.02 -24.24 -8.92
C VAL A 98 10.20 -23.00 -9.30
N GLY A 99 8.89 -23.15 -9.36
CA GLY A 99 7.90 -22.08 -9.56
C GLY A 99 7.24 -21.63 -8.26
N LEU A 100 6.77 -20.38 -8.24
CA LEU A 100 5.91 -19.85 -7.18
C LEU A 100 4.49 -19.63 -7.71
N ASP A 101 3.61 -20.59 -7.52
CA ASP A 101 2.25 -20.56 -8.09
C ASP A 101 1.30 -19.70 -7.26
N GLU A 102 1.44 -19.72 -5.93
CA GLU A 102 0.65 -18.89 -5.04
C GLU A 102 1.51 -18.39 -3.87
N SER A 103 1.36 -17.10 -3.55
CA SER A 103 1.93 -16.51 -2.33
C SER A 103 1.01 -15.39 -1.87
N ARG A 104 -0.10 -15.78 -1.23
CA ARG A 104 -1.15 -14.86 -0.84
C ARG A 104 -1.13 -14.60 0.65
N ARG A 105 -0.97 -13.32 0.99
CA ARG A 105 -1.21 -12.80 2.32
C ARG A 105 -2.63 -12.25 2.39
N VAL A 106 -3.50 -12.92 3.12
CA VAL A 106 -4.84 -12.41 3.44
C VAL A 106 -4.77 -11.69 4.77
N VAL A 107 -4.85 -10.36 4.72
CA VAL A 107 -4.96 -9.52 5.92
C VAL A 107 -6.44 -9.26 6.15
N LYS A 108 -7.02 -9.90 7.16
CA LYS A 108 -8.38 -9.60 7.61
C LYS A 108 -8.33 -8.31 8.41
N LYS A 109 -8.58 -7.18 7.74
CA LYS A 109 -8.63 -5.87 8.40
C LYS A 109 -9.92 -5.81 9.22
N PRO A 110 -9.87 -5.38 10.49
CA PRO A 110 -11.08 -5.17 11.26
C PRO A 110 -11.98 -4.17 10.53
N PRO A 111 -13.30 -4.24 10.71
CA PRO A 111 -14.22 -3.27 10.11
C PRO A 111 -13.75 -1.82 10.34
N ILE A 112 -13.92 -0.93 9.37
CA ILE A 112 -13.39 0.45 9.44
C ILE A 112 -13.88 1.16 10.72
N LEU A 113 -15.12 0.87 11.12
CA LEU A 113 -15.76 1.44 12.30
C LEU A 113 -15.22 0.89 13.62
N THR A 114 -14.45 -0.20 13.63
CA THR A 114 -13.84 -0.74 14.86
C THR A 114 -12.87 0.27 15.48
N SER A 115 -12.12 1.00 14.64
CA SER A 115 -11.22 2.07 15.08
C SER A 115 -11.96 3.29 15.66
N VAL A 116 -13.15 3.58 15.12
CA VAL A 116 -14.03 4.66 15.60
C VAL A 116 -14.70 4.24 16.91
N ARG A 117 -15.21 3.01 16.97
CA ARG A 117 -15.82 2.41 18.15
C ARG A 117 -14.83 2.31 19.31
N SER A 118 -13.58 1.87 19.05
CA SER A 118 -12.56 1.81 20.10
C SER A 118 -12.19 3.19 20.64
N LYS A 119 -12.22 4.23 19.79
CA LYS A 119 -12.00 5.62 20.20
C LYS A 119 -13.18 6.19 20.99
N LEU A 120 -14.42 5.89 20.57
CA LEU A 120 -15.63 6.42 21.21
C LEU A 120 -15.97 5.72 22.53
N PHE A 121 -15.71 4.42 22.63
CA PHE A 121 -16.15 3.61 23.78
C PHE A 121 -15.00 3.16 24.69
N GLY A 122 -13.79 3.71 24.51
CA GLY A 122 -12.63 3.49 25.38
C GLY A 122 -12.08 2.05 25.44
N LYS A 123 -12.77 1.06 24.86
CA LYS A 123 -12.29 -0.32 24.79
C LYS A 123 -11.31 -0.45 23.62
N LYS A 124 -10.01 -0.57 23.94
CA LYS A 124 -8.98 -1.01 23.00
C LYS A 124 -9.30 -2.44 22.55
N SER A 125 -10.01 -2.57 21.43
CA SER A 125 -10.16 -3.85 20.74
C SER A 125 -8.84 -4.17 20.04
N SER A 126 -7.89 -4.78 20.75
CA SER A 126 -6.64 -5.29 20.20
C SER A 126 -6.84 -6.68 19.62
N GLN A 127 -7.82 -6.87 18.73
CA GLN A 127 -7.77 -8.07 17.89
C GLN A 127 -6.63 -7.83 16.88
N PRO A 128 -5.50 -8.56 16.98
CA PRO A 128 -4.45 -8.46 15.98
C PRO A 128 -5.06 -8.79 14.62
N ALA A 129 -4.67 -8.06 13.58
CA ALA A 129 -5.10 -8.38 12.23
C ALA A 129 -4.70 -9.84 11.95
N MET A 130 -5.70 -10.73 11.83
CA MET A 130 -5.43 -12.10 11.42
C MET A 130 -4.86 -12.03 10.02
N THR A 131 -3.58 -12.39 9.94
CA THR A 131 -2.86 -12.49 8.68
C THR A 131 -2.74 -13.97 8.40
N SER A 132 -3.47 -14.47 7.40
CA SER A 132 -3.16 -15.80 6.86
C SER A 132 -2.21 -15.65 5.68
N LEU A 133 -1.23 -16.53 5.58
CA LEU A 133 -0.26 -16.57 4.49
C LEU A 133 -0.26 -17.98 3.92
N SER A 134 -0.62 -18.12 2.65
CA SER A 134 -0.60 -19.40 1.95
C SER A 134 0.42 -19.34 0.82
N ILE A 135 1.27 -20.36 0.78
CA ILE A 135 2.34 -20.47 -0.21
C ILE A 135 2.23 -21.82 -0.88
N VAL A 136 2.19 -21.80 -2.22
CA VAL A 136 2.23 -22.97 -3.08
C VAL A 136 3.43 -22.83 -4.00
N ALA A 137 4.43 -23.67 -3.77
CA ALA A 137 5.61 -23.79 -4.64
C ALA A 137 5.46 -25.04 -5.52
N HIS A 138 5.99 -24.99 -6.73
CA HIS A 138 5.91 -26.09 -7.68
C HIS A 138 7.31 -26.50 -8.14
N VAL A 139 7.71 -27.74 -7.88
CA VAL A 139 9.00 -28.32 -8.30
C VAL A 139 8.80 -29.06 -9.61
N ILE A 140 9.48 -28.60 -10.65
CA ILE A 140 9.40 -29.17 -12.00
C ILE A 140 10.47 -30.26 -12.17
N ASP A 141 11.70 -29.96 -11.73
CA ASP A 141 12.85 -30.84 -11.87
C ASP A 141 13.90 -30.51 -10.79
N GLY A 142 14.73 -31.49 -10.45
CA GLY A 142 15.93 -31.37 -9.62
C GLY A 142 15.81 -31.77 -8.16
N ASP A 143 16.91 -31.57 -7.45
CA ASP A 143 17.06 -31.82 -6.02
C ASP A 143 16.69 -30.57 -5.20
N VAL A 144 15.59 -30.66 -4.45
CA VAL A 144 15.06 -29.57 -3.63
C VAL A 144 15.02 -30.00 -2.17
N VAL A 145 15.87 -29.40 -1.35
CA VAL A 145 15.87 -29.62 0.11
C VAL A 145 15.15 -28.45 0.77
N THR A 146 14.02 -28.72 1.42
CA THR A 146 13.20 -27.68 2.02
C THR A 146 13.10 -27.83 3.52
N LYS A 147 13.32 -26.71 4.21
CA LYS A 147 13.07 -26.54 5.63
C LYS A 147 11.94 -25.54 5.81
N SER A 148 10.76 -26.05 6.12
CA SER A 148 9.59 -25.25 6.51
C SER A 148 9.72 -24.84 7.97
N VAL A 149 9.66 -23.54 8.24
CA VAL A 149 9.59 -23.01 9.61
C VAL A 149 8.15 -23.14 10.11
N ALA A 150 7.97 -23.32 11.43
CA ALA A 150 6.69 -23.54 12.09
C ALA A 150 5.49 -22.84 11.42
N VAL A 151 4.72 -23.67 10.72
CA VAL A 151 3.37 -23.39 10.22
C VAL A 151 2.50 -23.16 11.44
N SER A 152 2.13 -21.90 11.69
CA SER A 152 0.99 -21.61 12.56
C SER A 152 -0.29 -21.94 11.80
N ALA A 153 -1.43 -22.05 12.48
CA ALA A 153 -2.75 -22.16 11.81
C ALA A 153 -3.03 -21.04 10.79
N THR A 154 -2.21 -20.00 10.78
CA THR A 154 -2.28 -18.86 9.87
C THR A 154 -1.19 -18.85 8.79
N ARG A 155 -0.30 -19.84 8.72
CA ARG A 155 0.76 -19.90 7.71
C ARG A 155 0.84 -21.31 7.14
N SER A 156 0.35 -21.54 5.92
CA SER A 156 0.49 -22.84 5.25
C SER A 156 1.62 -22.80 4.23
N PHE A 157 2.29 -23.95 4.07
CA PHE A 157 3.27 -24.19 3.03
C PHE A 157 2.91 -25.50 2.33
N THR A 158 2.67 -25.41 1.03
CA THR A 158 2.41 -26.56 0.18
C THR A 158 3.45 -26.57 -0.93
N MET A 159 4.04 -27.73 -1.17
CA MET A 159 4.92 -27.95 -2.30
C MET A 159 4.30 -28.99 -3.21
N THR A 160 4.21 -28.66 -4.48
CA THR A 160 3.64 -29.51 -5.51
C THR A 160 4.72 -29.90 -6.49
N SER A 161 4.53 -31.04 -7.13
CA SER A 161 5.27 -31.51 -8.30
C SER A 161 4.27 -32.34 -9.10
N PRO A 162 4.45 -32.61 -10.41
CA PRO A 162 3.43 -33.30 -11.19
C PRO A 162 2.90 -34.58 -10.52
N GLY A 163 1.66 -34.52 -10.04
CA GLY A 163 0.96 -35.60 -9.33
C GLY A 163 1.46 -35.93 -7.93
N ILE A 164 2.22 -35.03 -7.29
CA ILE A 164 2.67 -35.10 -5.89
C ILE A 164 2.32 -33.79 -5.19
N THR A 165 1.73 -33.88 -4.01
CA THR A 165 1.51 -32.74 -3.11
C THR A 165 2.07 -33.06 -1.74
N LEU A 166 2.94 -32.18 -1.25
CA LEU A 166 3.55 -32.22 0.06
C LEU A 166 3.02 -31.06 0.87
N ALA A 167 2.40 -31.35 2.01
CA ALA A 167 2.03 -30.32 2.98
C ALA A 167 2.45 -30.78 4.37
N GLY A 168 2.89 -29.85 5.21
CA GLY A 168 3.36 -30.20 6.53
C GLY A 168 3.67 -28.96 7.34
N GLY A 169 3.73 -29.13 8.66
CA GLY A 169 3.97 -28.05 9.59
C GLY A 169 5.43 -27.58 9.61
N PRO A 170 6.06 -27.40 10.79
CA PRO A 170 7.53 -27.33 10.87
C PRO A 170 8.13 -28.67 10.43
N VAL A 171 8.55 -28.76 9.18
CA VAL A 171 9.08 -29.99 8.57
C VAL A 171 10.31 -29.67 7.71
N SER A 172 11.32 -30.51 7.80
CA SER A 172 12.47 -30.52 6.89
C SER A 172 12.37 -31.77 6.04
N PHE A 173 12.39 -31.63 4.72
CA PHE A 173 12.34 -32.74 3.79
C PHE A 173 13.19 -32.47 2.55
N ALA A 174 13.68 -33.53 1.93
CA ALA A 174 14.28 -33.52 0.59
C ALA A 174 13.28 -34.10 -0.39
N LEU A 175 13.11 -33.42 -1.52
CA LEU A 175 12.35 -33.89 -2.68
C LEU A 175 13.31 -33.91 -3.87
N THR A 176 13.54 -35.10 -4.42
CA THR A 176 14.29 -35.32 -5.66
C THR A 176 13.29 -35.69 -6.74
N VAL A 177 13.18 -34.84 -7.75
CA VAL A 177 12.37 -35.10 -8.95
C VAL A 177 13.32 -35.12 -10.13
N SER A 178 13.24 -36.15 -10.96
CA SER A 178 13.92 -36.12 -12.26
C SER A 178 13.02 -36.75 -13.32
N PRO A 179 13.02 -36.22 -14.56
CA PRO A 179 12.21 -36.73 -15.64
C PRO A 179 12.43 -38.24 -15.85
N GLY A 180 11.34 -39.01 -15.81
CA GLY A 180 11.38 -40.44 -16.06
C GLY A 180 11.89 -41.31 -14.90
N THR A 181 12.24 -40.73 -13.75
CA THR A 181 12.64 -41.49 -12.54
C THR A 181 11.65 -41.30 -11.40
N PRO A 182 11.36 -42.33 -10.59
CA PRO A 182 10.50 -42.19 -9.42
C PRO A 182 10.97 -41.05 -8.52
N ALA A 183 10.05 -40.18 -8.10
CA ALA A 183 10.40 -39.08 -7.21
C ALA A 183 10.73 -39.65 -5.82
N ALA A 184 11.83 -39.21 -5.24
CA ALA A 184 12.23 -39.61 -3.89
C ALA A 184 11.91 -38.49 -2.90
N ILE A 185 11.22 -38.84 -1.82
CA ILE A 185 10.89 -37.92 -0.72
C ILE A 185 11.54 -38.48 0.53
N GLU A 186 12.36 -37.69 1.22
CA GLU A 186 12.97 -38.06 2.50
C GLU A 186 12.67 -36.98 3.54
N VAL A 187 12.07 -37.37 4.67
CA VAL A 187 11.76 -36.44 5.77
C VAL A 187 12.96 -36.37 6.70
N GLY A 188 13.66 -35.25 6.76
CA GLY A 188 14.75 -35.04 7.72
C GLY A 188 14.24 -34.82 9.15
N GLN A 189 13.26 -33.94 9.33
CA GLN A 189 12.68 -33.58 10.64
C GLN A 189 11.19 -33.26 10.52
N GLY A 190 10.41 -33.57 11.56
CA GLY A 190 8.98 -33.27 11.62
C GLY A 190 8.10 -34.38 11.02
N ALA A 191 6.91 -33.99 10.56
CA ALA A 191 5.91 -34.87 9.96
C ALA A 191 5.42 -34.24 8.65
N LEU A 192 5.41 -35.04 7.58
CA LEU A 192 4.99 -34.62 6.25
C LEU A 192 3.73 -35.38 5.83
N VAL A 193 2.72 -34.67 5.34
CA VAL A 193 1.59 -35.26 4.62
C VAL A 193 1.98 -35.35 3.16
N VAL A 194 1.91 -36.55 2.59
CA VAL A 194 2.28 -36.81 1.20
C VAL A 194 1.05 -37.32 0.47
N GLY A 195 0.52 -36.51 -0.43
CA GLY A 195 -0.49 -36.92 -1.40
C GLY A 195 0.16 -37.18 -2.75
N PHE A 196 -0.20 -38.25 -3.44
CA PHE A 196 0.26 -38.49 -4.82
C PHE A 196 -0.74 -39.29 -5.63
N ILE A 197 -0.59 -39.31 -6.94
CA ILE A 197 -1.41 -40.11 -7.86
C ILE A 197 -0.62 -41.35 -8.29
N ALA A 198 -1.17 -42.54 -8.02
CA ALA A 198 -0.59 -43.80 -8.45
C ALA A 198 -1.38 -44.39 -9.64
N ARG A 199 -0.68 -45.06 -10.56
CA ARG A 199 -1.29 -45.87 -11.62
C ARG A 199 -1.56 -47.28 -11.08
N GLN A 200 -2.82 -47.71 -11.12
CA GLN A 200 -3.25 -49.09 -10.93
C GLN A 200 -3.71 -49.69 -12.27
N ALA A 201 -3.92 -51.01 -12.31
CA ALA A 201 -4.39 -51.72 -13.51
C ALA A 201 -5.67 -51.08 -14.10
N ASP A 202 -6.57 -50.60 -13.25
CA ASP A 202 -7.88 -50.06 -13.62
C ASP A 202 -7.94 -48.51 -13.70
N GLY A 203 -6.79 -47.83 -13.61
CA GLY A 203 -6.69 -46.37 -13.79
C GLY A 203 -5.85 -45.64 -12.75
N LEU A 204 -6.09 -44.33 -12.63
CA LEU A 204 -5.40 -43.47 -11.67
C LEU A 204 -6.12 -43.46 -10.31
N VAL A 205 -5.35 -43.63 -9.23
CA VAL A 205 -5.85 -43.64 -7.86
C VAL A 205 -5.08 -42.62 -7.02
N PRO A 206 -5.79 -41.73 -6.28
CA PRO A 206 -5.15 -40.84 -5.33
C PRO A 206 -4.72 -41.62 -4.08
N VAL A 207 -3.48 -41.44 -3.65
CA VAL A 207 -2.90 -42.04 -2.45
C VAL A 207 -2.51 -40.92 -1.50
N ILE A 208 -2.89 -41.04 -0.22
CA ILE A 208 -2.55 -40.05 0.81
C ILE A 208 -1.89 -40.77 1.97
N ILE A 209 -0.67 -40.36 2.27
CA ILE A 209 0.08 -40.78 3.44
C ILE A 209 -0.07 -39.65 4.46
N PRO A 210 -0.90 -39.84 5.51
CA PRO A 210 -1.25 -38.77 6.43
C PRO A 210 -0.06 -38.30 7.28
N GLN A 211 0.96 -39.15 7.45
CA GLN A 211 2.13 -38.81 8.23
C GLN A 211 3.34 -39.66 7.81
N LEU A 212 4.28 -39.05 7.11
CA LEU A 212 5.64 -39.55 6.91
C LEU A 212 6.54 -38.92 7.98
N ALA A 213 7.03 -39.74 8.91
CA ALA A 213 7.80 -39.29 10.07
C ALA A 213 9.26 -39.02 9.72
N ALA A 214 9.98 -38.33 10.61
CA ALA A 214 11.40 -38.07 10.46
C ALA A 214 12.21 -39.36 10.20
N ARG A 215 13.18 -39.25 9.29
CA ARG A 215 14.05 -40.32 8.75
C ARG A 215 13.32 -41.39 7.94
N GLN A 216 12.05 -41.16 7.57
CA GLN A 216 11.36 -42.01 6.62
C GLN A 216 11.47 -41.41 5.22
N GLY A 217 11.57 -42.28 4.22
CA GLY A 217 11.51 -41.90 2.84
C GLY A 217 10.49 -42.74 2.07
N ILE A 218 9.98 -42.18 0.98
CA ILE A 218 9.12 -42.86 0.02
C ILE A 218 9.60 -42.56 -1.39
N SER A 219 9.55 -43.58 -2.24
CA SER A 219 9.70 -43.44 -3.69
C SER A 219 8.32 -43.45 -4.32
N VAL A 220 7.96 -42.36 -4.99
CA VAL A 220 6.68 -42.20 -5.69
C VAL A 220 6.89 -42.54 -7.17
N PRO A 221 6.13 -43.50 -7.72
CA PRO A 221 6.31 -43.93 -9.11
C PRO A 221 6.03 -42.78 -10.09
N VAL A 222 6.75 -42.78 -11.21
CA VAL A 222 6.58 -41.80 -12.29
C VAL A 222 5.20 -41.92 -12.88
N ILE A 223 4.51 -40.79 -13.00
CA ILE A 223 3.30 -40.70 -13.80
C ILE A 223 3.72 -40.60 -15.28
N PRO A 224 3.30 -41.53 -16.13
CA PRO A 224 3.57 -41.47 -17.56
C PRO A 224 3.10 -40.14 -18.18
N SER A 225 3.92 -39.56 -19.06
CA SER A 225 3.66 -38.25 -19.66
C SER A 225 2.42 -38.22 -20.57
N ASP A 226 1.97 -39.37 -21.07
CA ASP A 226 0.71 -39.53 -21.82
C ASP A 226 -0.53 -39.36 -20.92
N VAL A 227 -0.37 -39.51 -19.60
CA VAL A 227 -1.44 -39.40 -18.62
C VAL A 227 -1.42 -38.04 -17.91
N ALA A 228 -0.23 -37.49 -17.69
CA ALA A 228 -0.03 -36.15 -17.16
C ALA A 228 -0.73 -35.10 -18.05
N GLY A 229 -1.53 -34.22 -17.45
CA GLY A 229 -2.28 -33.18 -18.17
C GLY A 229 -3.64 -33.61 -18.72
N SER A 230 -4.02 -34.89 -18.60
CA SER A 230 -5.41 -35.30 -18.87
C SER A 230 -6.37 -34.60 -17.89
N SER A 231 -7.61 -34.30 -18.32
CA SER A 231 -8.61 -33.64 -17.45
C SER A 231 -8.87 -34.42 -16.16
N ARG A 232 -8.87 -35.76 -16.23
CA ARG A 232 -9.00 -36.66 -15.09
C ARG A 232 -7.80 -36.56 -14.14
N PHE A 233 -6.59 -36.47 -14.67
CA PHE A 233 -5.39 -36.28 -13.86
C PHE A 233 -5.44 -34.95 -13.11
N ASN A 234 -5.76 -33.85 -13.80
CA ASN A 234 -5.84 -32.52 -13.20
C ASN A 234 -6.92 -32.44 -12.10
N ASP A 235 -8.08 -33.10 -12.28
CA ASP A 235 -9.12 -33.18 -11.24
C ASP A 235 -8.63 -33.96 -10.01
N LEU A 236 -7.96 -35.10 -10.22
CA LEU A 236 -7.39 -35.90 -9.14
C LEU A 236 -6.28 -35.14 -8.40
N GLU A 237 -5.43 -34.40 -9.12
CA GLU A 237 -4.36 -33.60 -8.55
C GLU A 237 -4.92 -32.49 -7.66
N ALA A 238 -5.94 -31.78 -8.14
CA ALA A 238 -6.64 -30.76 -7.35
C ALA A 238 -7.27 -31.34 -6.06
N ARG A 239 -7.86 -32.55 -6.14
CA ARG A 239 -8.41 -33.25 -4.96
C ARG A 239 -7.33 -33.67 -3.97
N VAL A 240 -6.24 -34.26 -4.45
CA VAL A 240 -5.10 -34.66 -3.62
C VAL A 240 -4.50 -33.44 -2.91
N ALA A 241 -4.35 -32.33 -3.62
CA ALA A 241 -3.84 -31.10 -3.03
C ALA A 241 -4.76 -30.55 -1.94
N LEU A 242 -6.07 -30.51 -2.19
CA LEU A 242 -7.06 -30.04 -1.24
C LEU A 242 -7.07 -30.87 0.06
N VAL A 243 -7.06 -32.20 -0.05
CA VAL A 243 -7.09 -33.09 1.11
C VAL A 243 -5.79 -32.99 1.90
N THR A 244 -4.64 -33.02 1.21
CA THR A 244 -3.30 -32.89 1.83
C THR A 244 -3.17 -31.57 2.59
N ALA A 245 -3.65 -30.45 2.02
CA ALA A 245 -3.67 -29.16 2.68
C ALA A 245 -4.56 -29.14 3.93
N GLY A 246 -5.73 -29.79 3.88
CA GLY A 246 -6.65 -29.92 5.02
C GLY A 246 -6.01 -30.60 6.23
N PHE A 247 -5.34 -31.73 6.01
CA PHE A 247 -4.60 -32.45 7.06
C PHE A 247 -3.50 -31.58 7.70
N SER A 248 -2.76 -30.80 6.91
CA SER A 248 -1.69 -29.94 7.41
C SER A 248 -2.19 -28.79 8.31
N ALA A 249 -3.42 -28.33 8.11
CA ALA A 249 -4.03 -27.25 8.88
C ALA A 249 -4.57 -27.69 10.25
N GLY A 250 -4.48 -28.99 10.60
CA GLY A 250 -5.06 -29.54 11.82
C GLY A 250 -6.60 -29.54 11.83
N VAL A 251 -7.21 -29.30 10.66
CA VAL A 251 -8.65 -29.40 10.47
C VAL A 251 -8.94 -30.87 10.18
N ALA A 252 -9.58 -31.58 11.12
CA ALA A 252 -10.23 -32.85 10.77
C ALA A 252 -11.10 -32.57 9.54
N ALA A 253 -10.87 -33.29 8.44
CA ALA A 253 -11.49 -33.01 7.15
C ALA A 253 -12.96 -32.60 7.34
N PRO A 254 -13.40 -31.42 6.85
CA PRO A 254 -14.77 -30.99 7.04
C PRO A 254 -15.70 -32.08 6.53
N ASP A 255 -16.78 -32.35 7.29
CA ASP A 255 -17.86 -33.32 7.02
C ASP A 255 -18.01 -33.60 5.52
N THR A 256 -17.22 -34.54 5.02
CA THR A 256 -17.31 -35.10 3.70
C THR A 256 -17.92 -36.46 3.92
N GLN A 257 -19.21 -36.45 4.27
CA GLN A 257 -20.04 -37.64 4.24
C GLN A 257 -19.92 -38.24 2.83
N GLY A 258 -19.09 -39.28 2.69
CA GLY A 258 -18.84 -39.93 1.40
C GLY A 258 -17.39 -40.29 1.06
N ILE A 259 -16.39 -39.92 1.87
CA ILE A 259 -15.00 -40.39 1.66
C ILE A 259 -14.70 -41.52 2.66
N GLU A 260 -14.87 -42.75 2.22
CA GLU A 260 -14.50 -43.93 2.99
C GLU A 260 -13.01 -44.24 2.76
N PHE A 261 -12.21 -44.27 3.82
CA PHE A 261 -10.83 -44.72 3.74
C PHE A 261 -10.79 -46.21 4.06
N LYS A 262 -10.34 -47.05 3.12
CA LYS A 262 -10.00 -48.44 3.44
C LYS A 262 -8.60 -48.46 4.04
N GLU A 263 -8.53 -48.86 5.30
CA GLU A 263 -7.28 -49.10 6.01
C GLU A 263 -6.76 -50.48 5.62
N ASP A 264 -5.56 -50.53 5.02
CA ASP A 264 -4.89 -51.81 4.80
C ASP A 264 -4.26 -52.27 6.13
N THR A 265 -4.53 -53.52 6.51
CA THR A 265 -4.10 -54.15 7.77
C THR A 265 -2.58 -54.25 7.96
N SER A 266 -1.78 -53.85 6.97
CA SER A 266 -0.32 -53.78 7.05
C SER A 266 0.22 -52.38 6.74
N GLY A 267 0.27 -51.49 7.74
CA GLY A 267 1.22 -50.36 7.74
C GLY A 267 0.69 -48.93 7.70
N GLY A 268 -0.61 -48.68 7.93
CA GLY A 268 -1.15 -47.32 8.08
C GLY A 268 -1.32 -46.54 6.78
N ILE A 269 -1.25 -47.20 5.62
CA ILE A 269 -1.59 -46.64 4.32
C ILE A 269 -3.12 -46.61 4.19
N ARG A 270 -3.68 -45.43 3.89
CA ARG A 270 -5.11 -45.26 3.66
C ARG A 270 -5.38 -45.12 2.17
N HIS A 271 -6.14 -46.06 1.62
CA HIS A 271 -6.67 -45.94 0.26
C HIS A 271 -7.97 -45.15 0.31
N LEU A 272 -8.14 -44.21 -0.62
CA LEU A 272 -9.42 -43.56 -0.86
C LEU A 272 -10.34 -44.62 -1.51
N ALA A 273 -11.20 -45.27 -0.73
CA ALA A 273 -12.21 -46.18 -1.26
C ALA A 273 -13.33 -45.33 -1.89
N GLY A 274 -13.82 -45.76 -3.04
CA GLY A 274 -14.54 -44.93 -4.00
C GLY A 274 -15.68 -44.07 -3.44
N ILE A 275 -15.91 -42.93 -4.09
CA ILE A 275 -17.07 -42.07 -3.86
C ILE A 275 -18.24 -42.66 -4.63
N SER A 276 -19.25 -43.19 -3.93
CA SER A 276 -20.52 -43.63 -4.54
C SER A 276 -21.31 -42.39 -4.97
N VAL A 277 -21.37 -42.13 -6.28
CA VAL A 277 -22.36 -41.22 -6.87
C VAL A 277 -23.45 -42.10 -7.48
N ASP A 278 -24.61 -42.13 -6.82
CA ASP A 278 -25.89 -42.73 -7.24
C ASP A 278 -25.86 -44.09 -8.00
N GLY A 279 -26.01 -45.19 -7.24
CA GLY A 279 -26.86 -46.34 -7.58
C GLY A 279 -26.49 -47.27 -8.76
N SER A 280 -25.50 -48.18 -8.60
CA SER A 280 -25.49 -49.54 -9.21
C SER A 280 -24.28 -50.39 -8.75
N PRO A 281 -24.29 -51.74 -8.93
CA PRO A 281 -23.99 -52.66 -7.84
C PRO A 281 -22.51 -53.02 -7.66
N THR A 282 -22.24 -53.46 -6.44
CA THR A 282 -20.99 -53.95 -5.84
C THR A 282 -20.15 -54.88 -6.70
N VAL A 283 -18.87 -54.55 -6.84
CA VAL A 283 -17.78 -55.40 -7.38
C VAL A 283 -17.06 -56.12 -6.21
N PRO A 284 -16.62 -57.38 -6.35
CA PRO A 284 -16.06 -58.16 -5.24
C PRO A 284 -14.69 -57.67 -4.77
N ALA A 285 -14.39 -57.91 -3.49
CA ALA A 285 -13.18 -57.49 -2.79
C ALA A 285 -11.87 -58.04 -3.42
N PRO A 286 -10.77 -57.25 -3.46
CA PRO A 286 -9.46 -57.75 -3.85
C PRO A 286 -8.83 -58.59 -2.72
N GLN A 287 -8.08 -59.64 -3.11
CA GLN A 287 -7.29 -60.46 -2.19
C GLN A 287 -6.02 -59.74 -1.70
N PRO A 288 -5.52 -60.04 -0.49
CA PRO A 288 -4.35 -59.37 0.07
C PRO A 288 -3.05 -59.86 -0.58
N LEU A 289 -2.16 -58.92 -0.92
CA LEU A 289 -0.79 -59.21 -1.37
C LEU A 289 0.22 -58.70 -0.33
N THR A 290 1.14 -59.59 0.00
CA THR A 290 2.24 -59.42 0.97
C THR A 290 3.37 -58.59 0.37
N THR A 291 3.58 -57.37 0.86
CA THR A 291 4.76 -56.55 0.54
C THR A 291 5.96 -57.01 1.36
N ARG A 292 6.93 -57.66 0.70
CA ARG A 292 8.16 -58.18 1.33
C ARG A 292 9.17 -57.03 1.50
N VAL A 293 9.42 -56.61 2.75
CA VAL A 293 10.49 -55.67 3.09
C VAL A 293 11.83 -56.40 3.00
N ALA A 294 12.66 -56.06 2.01
CA ALA A 294 14.02 -56.55 1.92
C ALA A 294 14.94 -55.74 2.87
N ARG A 295 15.42 -56.39 3.94
CA ARG A 295 16.63 -55.96 4.65
C ARG A 295 17.84 -56.52 3.90
N THR A 296 18.76 -55.65 3.48
CA THR A 296 20.10 -56.08 3.08
C THR A 296 21.12 -55.24 3.84
N ALA A 297 22.00 -55.93 4.54
CA ALA A 297 23.12 -55.37 5.28
C ALA A 297 24.35 -55.18 4.36
N GLU A 298 25.00 -54.03 4.54
CA GLU A 298 26.46 -53.83 4.65
C GLU A 298 27.42 -54.53 3.65
N ILE A 299 28.06 -53.74 2.77
CA ILE A 299 29.49 -53.87 2.43
C ILE A 299 30.09 -52.46 2.26
N GLN A 300 31.12 -52.17 3.07
CA GLN A 300 31.98 -51.00 2.97
C GLN A 300 32.91 -51.10 1.76
N THR A 301 33.10 -50.00 1.03
CA THR A 301 34.35 -49.76 0.30
C THR A 301 34.62 -48.26 0.29
N ALA A 302 35.60 -47.85 1.08
CA ALA A 302 36.09 -46.49 1.15
C ALA A 302 36.85 -46.15 -0.13
N VAL A 303 36.37 -45.16 -0.88
CA VAL A 303 37.14 -44.49 -1.93
C VAL A 303 37.66 -43.18 -1.34
N VAL A 304 38.97 -43.12 -1.14
CA VAL A 304 39.70 -41.92 -0.74
C VAL A 304 39.76 -40.97 -1.93
N VAL A 305 39.09 -39.83 -1.83
CA VAL A 305 39.22 -38.69 -2.77
C VAL A 305 40.10 -37.62 -2.10
N PRO A 306 41.04 -36.97 -2.80
CA PRO A 306 41.97 -36.03 -2.18
C PRO A 306 41.22 -34.81 -1.65
N GLN A 307 41.40 -34.50 -0.37
CA GLN A 307 40.94 -33.25 0.23
C GLN A 307 41.65 -32.07 -0.44
N LEU A 308 40.90 -31.24 -1.17
CA LEU A 308 41.26 -29.84 -1.34
C LEU A 308 41.10 -29.18 0.02
N ALA A 309 42.19 -28.61 0.53
CA ALA A 309 42.24 -27.93 1.83
C ALA A 309 41.35 -26.67 1.82
N THR A 310 40.07 -26.84 2.11
CA THR A 310 39.25 -25.77 2.69
C THR A 310 39.51 -25.77 4.18
N THR A 311 40.04 -24.67 4.72
CA THR A 311 40.23 -24.46 6.15
C THR A 311 38.87 -24.62 6.84
N ALA A 312 38.66 -25.76 7.51
CA ALA A 312 37.42 -26.02 8.23
C ALA A 312 37.29 -25.03 9.39
N ILE A 313 36.24 -24.22 9.40
CA ILE A 313 35.91 -23.36 10.53
C ILE A 313 35.40 -24.28 11.65
N THR A 314 36.16 -24.39 12.74
CA THR A 314 35.78 -25.21 13.90
C THR A 314 35.18 -24.34 15.00
N ASP A 315 34.45 -24.96 15.95
CA ASP A 315 33.97 -24.28 17.16
C ASP A 315 35.13 -23.58 17.91
N GLN A 316 36.32 -24.19 17.88
CA GLN A 316 37.54 -23.64 18.49
C GLN A 316 38.06 -22.41 17.75
N THR A 317 38.05 -22.41 16.40
CA THR A 317 38.47 -21.26 15.57
C THR A 317 37.66 -20.00 15.87
N ILE A 318 36.36 -20.17 16.15
CA ILE A 318 35.48 -19.07 16.52
C ILE A 318 35.67 -18.70 18.00
N ALA A 319 35.79 -19.68 18.90
CA ALA A 319 36.07 -19.42 20.32
C ALA A 319 37.36 -18.60 20.51
N ASP A 320 38.42 -18.92 19.76
CA ASP A 320 39.71 -18.23 19.80
C ASP A 320 39.65 -16.82 19.18
N SER A 321 38.60 -16.52 18.41
CA SER A 321 38.34 -15.19 17.85
C SER A 321 37.57 -14.26 18.80
N ILE A 322 37.05 -14.78 19.93
CA ILE A 322 36.37 -13.98 20.96
C ILE A 322 37.43 -13.41 21.93
N PRO A 323 37.48 -12.08 22.17
CA PRO A 323 38.45 -11.48 23.08
C PRO A 323 38.35 -12.04 24.51
N ALA A 324 39.49 -12.37 25.11
CA ALA A 324 39.57 -12.68 26.53
C ALA A 324 39.09 -11.47 27.34
N GLY A 325 37.93 -11.59 28.00
CA GLY A 325 37.30 -10.50 28.76
C GLY A 325 35.89 -10.11 28.30
N PHE A 326 35.32 -10.76 27.28
CA PHE A 326 33.91 -10.56 26.92
C PHE A 326 33.00 -11.02 28.08
N PRO A 327 32.23 -10.13 28.74
CA PRO A 327 31.41 -10.52 29.88
C PRO A 327 30.35 -11.53 29.42
N GLY A 328 30.09 -12.58 30.20
CA GLY A 328 28.94 -13.48 29.99
C GLY A 328 29.12 -14.72 29.12
N ASN A 329 30.35 -15.06 28.68
CA ASN A 329 30.70 -16.30 27.94
C ASN A 329 29.59 -16.79 26.98
N PRO A 330 29.42 -16.16 25.79
CA PRO A 330 28.39 -16.58 24.84
C PRO A 330 28.57 -18.05 24.45
N LYS A 331 27.48 -18.82 24.50
CA LYS A 331 27.48 -20.19 24.00
C LYS A 331 27.23 -20.15 22.49
N ILE A 332 28.24 -20.51 21.71
CA ILE A 332 28.14 -20.61 20.26
C ILE A 332 28.04 -22.09 19.90
N HIS A 333 27.03 -22.44 19.13
CA HIS A 333 26.86 -23.76 18.54
C HIS A 333 26.83 -23.63 17.03
N LEU A 334 27.82 -24.24 16.34
CA LEU A 334 27.79 -24.34 14.89
C LEU A 334 26.74 -25.36 14.45
N LEU A 335 25.89 -24.92 13.54
CA LEU A 335 24.90 -25.72 12.83
C LEU A 335 25.44 -26.03 11.42
N PRO A 336 25.02 -27.15 10.80
CA PRO A 336 25.42 -27.47 9.43
C PRO A 336 25.08 -26.33 8.44
N GLY A 337 26.00 -26.04 7.51
CA GLY A 337 25.78 -25.08 6.42
C GLY A 337 26.17 -23.63 6.74
N ASN A 338 27.28 -23.40 7.45
CA ASN A 338 27.76 -22.08 7.86
C ASN A 338 26.72 -21.28 8.64
N VAL A 339 26.02 -21.92 9.58
CA VAL A 339 25.05 -21.25 10.46
C VAL A 339 25.54 -21.38 11.89
N ALA A 340 25.49 -20.31 12.68
CA ALA A 340 25.70 -20.39 14.12
C ALA A 340 24.46 -20.00 14.90
N GLN A 341 24.27 -20.70 16.00
CA GLN A 341 23.40 -20.32 17.09
C GLN A 341 24.25 -19.69 18.20
N ILE A 342 24.05 -18.40 18.48
CA ILE A 342 24.74 -17.66 19.54
C ILE A 342 23.75 -17.40 20.65
N THR A 343 24.04 -17.93 21.84
CA THR A 343 23.22 -17.71 23.05
C THR A 343 23.97 -16.81 24.01
N TYR A 344 23.42 -15.64 24.29
CA TYR A 344 24.00 -14.66 25.21
C TYR A 344 22.93 -14.08 26.14
N ALA A 345 23.19 -14.10 27.46
CA ALA A 345 22.28 -13.60 28.49
C ALA A 345 20.82 -14.07 28.35
N GLY A 346 20.62 -15.34 27.95
CA GLY A 346 19.29 -15.94 27.75
C GLY A 346 18.62 -15.64 26.40
N THR A 347 19.23 -14.83 25.54
CA THR A 347 18.75 -14.55 24.17
C THR A 347 19.54 -15.40 23.17
N THR A 348 18.83 -16.11 22.29
CA THR A 348 19.43 -16.96 21.25
C THR A 348 19.22 -16.33 19.89
N VAL A 349 20.31 -16.10 19.15
CA VAL A 349 20.30 -15.58 17.77
C VAL A 349 20.85 -16.66 16.85
N VAL A 350 20.16 -16.93 15.75
CA VAL A 350 20.62 -17.87 14.70
C VAL A 350 20.86 -17.09 13.43
N GLY A 351 22.07 -17.17 12.88
CA GLY A 351 22.47 -16.44 11.67
C GLY A 351 23.49 -17.22 10.84
N SER A 352 23.55 -16.93 9.54
CA SER A 352 24.60 -17.50 8.68
C SER A 352 25.92 -16.77 8.94
N ILE A 353 27.00 -17.51 9.12
CA ILE A 353 28.35 -16.99 9.23
C ILE A 353 28.99 -17.01 7.85
N ASP A 354 29.70 -15.94 7.50
CA ASP A 354 30.66 -15.95 6.39
C ASP A 354 32.04 -15.53 6.88
N VAL A 355 33.11 -15.91 6.17
CA VAL A 355 34.47 -15.43 6.43
C VAL A 355 34.93 -14.62 5.24
N VAL A 356 34.93 -13.29 5.39
CA VAL A 356 35.34 -12.35 4.36
C VAL A 356 36.64 -11.70 4.82
N ASP A 357 37.72 -11.88 4.06
CA ASP A 357 39.06 -11.33 4.34
C ASP A 357 39.61 -11.66 5.75
N GLY A 358 39.39 -12.90 6.20
CA GLY A 358 39.83 -13.38 7.53
C GLY A 358 38.96 -12.89 8.70
N ARG A 359 37.84 -12.22 8.42
CA ARG A 359 36.88 -11.74 9.42
C ARG A 359 35.63 -12.59 9.41
N VAL A 360 35.15 -12.98 10.59
CA VAL A 360 33.88 -13.73 10.76
C VAL A 360 32.72 -12.73 10.75
N VAL A 361 31.85 -12.81 9.73
CA VAL A 361 30.66 -11.96 9.57
C VAL A 361 29.41 -12.77 9.87
N LEU A 362 28.61 -12.33 10.84
CA LEU A 362 27.33 -12.95 11.16
C LEU A 362 26.18 -12.22 10.45
N HIS A 363 25.33 -12.95 9.74
CA HIS A 363 24.16 -12.44 9.03
C HIS A 363 22.86 -13.02 9.62
N GLY A 364 22.00 -12.19 10.22
CA GLY A 364 20.62 -12.51 10.67
C GLY A 364 20.00 -11.30 11.41
N LEU A 365 18.70 -10.96 11.41
CA LEU A 365 17.41 -11.56 11.00
C LEU A 365 16.44 -10.42 10.57
N PRO A 366 15.37 -10.71 9.80
CA PRO A 366 14.31 -9.76 9.44
C PRO A 366 13.24 -9.69 10.54
N PHE A 367 13.45 -8.89 11.58
CA PHE A 367 12.38 -8.49 12.50
C PHE A 367 12.32 -6.98 12.59
N SER A 368 11.10 -6.42 12.57
CA SER A 368 10.86 -5.01 12.86
C SER A 368 11.00 -4.77 14.37
N VAL A 369 12.23 -4.79 14.87
CA VAL A 369 12.52 -4.19 16.18
C VAL A 369 13.08 -2.82 15.88
N ASP A 370 12.47 -1.80 16.49
CA ASP A 370 12.87 -0.41 16.31
C ASP A 370 14.37 -0.29 16.67
N PRO A 371 15.25 0.24 15.80
CA PRO A 371 16.68 0.36 16.06
C PRO A 371 17.04 0.93 17.44
N PRO A 372 16.28 1.91 18.01
CA PRO A 372 16.54 2.41 19.37
C PRO A 372 16.36 1.36 20.47
N GLN A 373 15.48 0.38 20.30
CA GLN A 373 15.24 -0.66 21.31
C GLN A 373 16.36 -1.70 21.35
N ILE A 374 16.99 -1.98 20.20
CA ILE A 374 18.19 -2.83 20.13
C ILE A 374 19.36 -2.09 20.78
N GLU A 375 19.52 -0.80 20.50
CA GLU A 375 20.56 0.02 21.10
C GLU A 375 20.43 0.09 22.62
N ASP A 376 19.21 0.33 23.15
CA ASP A 376 18.93 0.35 24.59
C ASP A 376 19.12 -1.03 25.25
N ALA A 377 18.70 -2.11 24.59
CA ALA A 377 18.89 -3.47 25.09
C ALA A 377 20.38 -3.84 25.16
N VAL A 378 21.17 -3.43 24.15
CA VAL A 378 22.61 -3.65 24.10
C VAL A 378 23.33 -2.81 25.16
N LYS A 379 23.03 -1.50 25.27
CA LYS A 379 23.56 -0.60 26.32
C LYS A 379 23.29 -1.14 27.73
N LYS A 380 22.06 -1.62 27.96
CA LYS A 380 21.65 -2.20 29.23
C LYS A 380 22.31 -3.55 29.52
N ALA A 381 22.58 -4.36 28.50
CA ALA A 381 23.23 -5.66 28.65
C ALA A 381 24.75 -5.56 28.90
N ILE A 382 25.41 -4.51 28.41
CA ILE A 382 26.86 -4.28 28.57
C ILE A 382 27.20 -3.27 29.68
N GLY A 383 26.21 -2.63 30.30
CA GLY A 383 26.42 -1.69 31.40
C GLY A 383 27.15 -0.39 31.02
N ALA A 384 27.23 -0.06 29.73
CA ALA A 384 27.95 1.12 29.24
C ALA A 384 26.99 2.28 28.94
N GLN A 385 27.34 3.49 29.39
CA GLN A 385 26.58 4.71 29.07
C GLN A 385 26.84 5.20 27.63
N ASP A 386 28.02 4.89 27.07
CA ASP A 386 28.41 5.18 25.68
C ASP A 386 29.06 3.95 25.03
N LEU A 387 28.69 3.65 23.77
CA LEU A 387 29.29 2.58 22.98
C LEU A 387 30.66 3.04 22.42
N PRO A 388 31.75 2.25 22.53
CA PRO A 388 33.00 2.59 21.87
C PRO A 388 32.83 2.61 20.33
N ALA A 389 33.50 3.54 19.66
CA ALA A 389 33.33 3.92 18.26
C ALA A 389 33.60 2.83 17.19
N VAL A 390 33.82 1.57 17.59
CA VAL A 390 34.23 0.45 16.72
C VAL A 390 33.10 -0.56 16.49
N LEU A 391 31.87 -0.25 16.89
CA LEU A 391 30.69 -1.03 16.52
C LEU A 391 29.92 -0.33 15.38
N SER A 392 30.36 -0.51 14.12
CA SER A 392 29.62 0.06 12.98
C SER A 392 28.43 -0.82 12.63
N LEU A 393 27.22 -0.39 13.01
CA LEU A 393 25.97 -0.93 12.49
C LEU A 393 25.70 -0.29 11.12
N VAL A 394 26.04 -1.01 10.04
CA VAL A 394 25.63 -0.62 8.69
C VAL A 394 24.30 -1.30 8.39
N THR A 395 23.27 -0.49 8.12
CA THR A 395 21.96 -0.98 7.69
C THR A 395 21.57 -0.28 6.40
N SER A 396 21.72 -0.97 5.27
CA SER A 396 21.14 -0.53 4.00
C SER A 396 19.93 -1.38 3.59
N ASP A 397 19.88 -2.67 4.01
CA ASP A 397 18.93 -3.63 3.42
C ASP A 397 18.16 -4.48 4.46
N GLY A 398 18.11 -4.06 5.73
CA GLY A 398 17.38 -4.78 6.78
C GLY A 398 18.10 -5.97 7.42
N GLY A 399 19.40 -6.13 7.19
CA GLY A 399 20.30 -6.95 8.00
C GLY A 399 21.24 -6.08 8.84
N ALA A 400 21.50 -6.46 10.08
CA ALA A 400 22.57 -5.88 10.88
C ALA A 400 23.84 -6.73 10.70
N SER A 401 24.95 -6.12 10.29
CA SER A 401 26.27 -6.76 10.31
C SER A 401 27.09 -6.16 11.46
N ILE A 402 27.70 -7.01 12.29
CA ILE A 402 28.65 -6.60 13.32
C ILE A 402 30.03 -7.03 12.82
N GLY A 403 30.92 -6.06 12.58
CA GLY A 403 32.32 -6.31 12.25
C GLY A 403 33.22 -5.88 13.40
N TYR A 404 34.26 -6.66 13.69
CA TYR A 404 35.32 -6.30 14.64
C TYR A 404 36.65 -6.21 13.88
N ASP A 405 37.38 -5.12 14.07
CA ASP A 405 38.72 -4.92 13.52
C ASP A 405 39.74 -4.99 14.67
N ARG A 406 40.67 -5.96 14.61
CA ARG A 406 41.66 -6.18 15.67
C ARG A 406 42.90 -5.27 15.48
N ASP A 407 43.11 -4.70 14.29
CA ASP A 407 44.43 -4.16 13.91
C ASP A 407 44.42 -2.71 13.38
N THR A 408 43.32 -1.96 13.43
CA THR A 408 43.33 -0.54 13.00
C THR A 408 42.87 0.45 14.06
N LEU A 409 43.84 0.90 14.87
CA LEU A 409 43.89 2.27 15.37
C LEU A 409 44.40 3.16 14.22
N VAL A 410 43.58 3.36 13.19
CA VAL A 410 43.85 4.34 12.13
C VAL A 410 42.69 5.30 12.06
N THR A 411 42.93 6.51 12.56
CA THR A 411 42.11 7.71 12.36
C THR A 411 42.03 8.02 10.86
N GLY A 412 41.07 7.42 10.17
CA GLY A 412 40.83 7.68 8.76
C GLY A 412 39.52 7.06 8.28
N THR A 413 38.48 7.89 8.18
CA THR A 413 37.21 7.54 7.53
C THR A 413 37.46 7.15 6.08
N ARG A 414 37.43 5.85 5.77
CA ARG A 414 37.38 5.37 4.39
C ARG A 414 35.92 5.05 4.04
N THR A 415 35.28 5.97 3.34
CA THR A 415 33.92 5.81 2.82
C THR A 415 34.00 4.88 1.61
N VAL A 416 33.58 3.63 1.76
CA VAL A 416 33.33 2.74 0.62
C VAL A 416 32.06 3.26 -0.06
N THR A 417 32.23 3.95 -1.18
CA THR A 417 31.13 4.49 -1.97
C THR A 417 30.77 3.44 -3.01
N THR A 418 29.78 2.61 -2.71
CA THR A 418 29.16 1.76 -3.73
C THR A 418 28.39 2.70 -4.65
N GLU A 419 28.91 2.95 -5.86
CA GLU A 419 28.17 3.64 -6.94
C GLU A 419 27.01 2.75 -7.40
N GLU A 420 25.98 2.65 -6.57
CA GLU A 420 24.66 2.34 -7.06
C GLU A 420 24.23 3.54 -7.89
N THR A 421 24.05 3.35 -9.19
CA THR A 421 23.45 4.33 -10.08
C THR A 421 21.96 4.42 -9.71
N VAL A 422 21.66 4.95 -8.53
CA VAL A 422 20.33 5.37 -8.14
C VAL A 422 20.01 6.50 -9.08
N VAL A 423 19.31 6.19 -10.18
CA VAL A 423 18.60 7.20 -10.94
C VAL A 423 17.69 7.88 -9.94
N ALA A 424 18.08 9.07 -9.48
CA ALA A 424 17.39 9.84 -8.47
C ALA A 424 16.07 10.35 -9.05
N ASP A 425 15.11 9.44 -9.25
CA ASP A 425 13.85 9.74 -9.92
C ASP A 425 12.92 10.56 -9.02
N SER A 426 13.13 10.54 -7.70
CA SER A 426 12.44 11.44 -6.77
C SER A 426 13.17 11.53 -5.42
N LEU A 427 13.26 12.72 -4.84
CA LEU A 427 13.66 12.88 -3.43
C LEU A 427 12.62 12.20 -2.53
N PRO A 428 13.01 11.57 -1.39
CA PRO A 428 12.07 10.96 -0.47
C PRO A 428 11.05 12.00 0.01
N HIS A 429 9.77 11.68 -0.10
CA HIS A 429 8.68 12.56 0.31
C HIS A 429 8.43 12.42 1.81
N ASN A 430 8.08 13.52 2.49
CA ASN A 430 7.85 13.47 3.93
C ASN A 430 6.48 12.86 4.31
N ASP A 431 5.55 12.77 3.34
CA ASP A 431 4.21 12.23 3.55
C ASP A 431 3.71 11.42 2.34
N SER A 432 3.05 10.30 2.66
CA SER A 432 2.25 9.45 1.77
C SER A 432 1.23 10.20 0.89
N TYR A 433 0.85 11.43 1.25
CA TYR A 433 -0.03 12.24 0.41
C TYR A 433 0.66 12.65 -0.90
N PHE A 434 1.91 13.11 -0.81
CA PHE A 434 2.63 13.64 -1.97
C PHE A 434 3.10 12.52 -2.91
N GLU A 435 3.36 11.32 -2.37
CA GLU A 435 3.74 10.13 -3.15
C GLU A 435 2.67 9.71 -4.17
N THR A 436 1.45 10.22 -4.00
CA THR A 436 0.36 9.97 -4.92
C THR A 436 0.40 10.89 -6.14
N ILE A 437 0.91 12.12 -6.01
CA ILE A 437 0.91 13.08 -7.13
C ILE A 437 2.07 12.72 -8.06
N PRO A 438 1.81 12.23 -9.29
CA PRO A 438 2.86 11.79 -10.18
C PRO A 438 3.72 12.98 -10.61
N THR A 439 5.03 12.75 -10.64
CA THR A 439 5.97 13.73 -11.18
C THR A 439 5.75 13.87 -12.71
N PRO A 440 6.21 14.97 -13.34
CA PRO A 440 6.21 15.12 -14.79
C PRO A 440 6.68 13.87 -15.57
N ARG A 441 7.62 13.09 -15.00
CA ARG A 441 8.22 11.91 -15.62
C ARG A 441 7.33 10.67 -15.54
N GLU A 442 6.38 10.64 -14.61
CA GLU A 442 5.47 9.53 -14.36
C GLU A 442 4.17 9.61 -15.18
N ILE A 443 3.97 10.68 -15.95
CA ILE A 443 2.78 10.82 -16.79
C ILE A 443 2.84 9.79 -17.92
N SER A 444 1.94 8.81 -17.88
CA SER A 444 1.84 7.80 -18.93
C SER A 444 1.41 8.42 -20.27
N THR A 445 2.10 8.01 -21.34
CA THR A 445 1.78 8.35 -22.73
C THR A 445 0.94 7.28 -23.44
N ASP A 446 0.53 6.22 -22.74
CA ASP A 446 -0.30 5.15 -23.31
C ASP A 446 -1.71 5.67 -23.63
N TRP A 447 -2.09 5.62 -24.91
CA TRP A 447 -3.37 6.10 -25.42
C TRP A 447 -4.59 5.43 -24.74
N LYS A 448 -4.47 4.18 -24.27
CA LYS A 448 -5.56 3.50 -23.55
C LYS A 448 -5.79 4.14 -22.18
N ILE A 449 -4.70 4.49 -21.50
CA ILE A 449 -4.71 5.18 -20.22
C ILE A 449 -5.29 6.58 -20.41
N VAL A 450 -4.82 7.30 -21.44
CA VAL A 450 -5.33 8.63 -21.81
C VAL A 450 -6.83 8.60 -22.13
N GLY A 451 -7.30 7.61 -22.92
CA GLY A 451 -8.71 7.48 -23.30
C GLY A 451 -9.63 7.18 -22.12
N THR A 452 -9.24 6.23 -21.26
CA THR A 452 -9.99 5.90 -20.03
C THR A 452 -10.06 7.09 -19.09
N ASN A 453 -8.94 7.82 -18.97
CA ASN A 453 -8.83 9.06 -18.22
C ASN A 453 -9.78 10.13 -18.74
N ALA A 454 -9.78 10.38 -20.04
CA ALA A 454 -10.65 11.37 -20.66
C ALA A 454 -12.13 11.06 -20.41
N MET A 455 -12.54 9.78 -20.52
CA MET A 455 -13.91 9.36 -20.22
C MET A 455 -14.27 9.61 -18.74
N LEU A 456 -13.41 9.18 -17.80
CA LEU A 456 -13.62 9.38 -16.38
C LEU A 456 -13.71 10.87 -16.01
N ALA A 457 -12.87 11.68 -16.65
CA ALA A 457 -12.90 13.14 -16.53
C ALA A 457 -14.24 13.71 -16.98
N GLY A 458 -14.76 13.27 -18.12
CA GLY A 458 -16.06 13.71 -18.62
C GLY A 458 -17.17 13.43 -17.61
N VAL A 459 -17.17 12.22 -17.04
CA VAL A 459 -18.14 11.82 -16.00
C VAL A 459 -18.00 12.68 -14.74
N ILE A 460 -16.79 12.82 -14.20
CA ILE A 460 -16.54 13.62 -13.00
C ILE A 460 -16.84 15.10 -13.24
N THR A 461 -16.46 15.64 -14.40
CA THR A 461 -16.78 17.00 -14.86
C THR A 461 -18.27 17.22 -14.82
N LEU A 462 -19.05 16.33 -15.44
CA LEU A 462 -20.50 16.46 -15.51
C LEU A 462 -21.11 16.47 -14.10
N LEU A 463 -20.70 15.52 -13.25
CA LEU A 463 -21.21 15.36 -11.89
C LEU A 463 -20.82 16.52 -10.96
N VAL A 464 -19.56 16.95 -10.99
CA VAL A 464 -19.12 18.07 -10.15
C VAL A 464 -19.71 19.38 -10.67
N SER A 465 -19.89 19.52 -11.99
CA SER A 465 -20.52 20.73 -12.56
C SER A 465 -21.97 20.87 -12.12
N THR A 466 -22.75 19.79 -12.21
CA THR A 466 -24.16 19.79 -11.77
C THR A 466 -24.27 20.02 -10.27
N LEU A 467 -23.41 19.38 -9.47
CA LEU A 467 -23.34 19.60 -8.02
C LEU A 467 -22.99 21.04 -7.68
N ALA A 468 -21.88 21.55 -8.22
CA ALA A 468 -21.38 22.88 -7.91
C ALA A 468 -22.37 23.97 -8.31
N GLY A 469 -23.02 23.86 -9.48
CA GLY A 469 -24.07 24.78 -9.89
C GLY A 469 -25.28 24.76 -8.96
N THR A 470 -25.71 23.57 -8.54
CA THR A 470 -26.89 23.39 -7.67
C THR A 470 -26.61 23.92 -6.25
N VAL A 471 -25.47 23.52 -5.66
CA VAL A 471 -25.05 23.92 -4.31
C VAL A 471 -24.73 25.41 -4.28
N SER A 472 -23.99 25.94 -5.26
CA SER A 472 -23.68 27.37 -5.30
C SER A 472 -24.94 28.22 -5.47
N GLY A 473 -25.90 27.77 -6.30
CA GLY A 473 -27.20 28.43 -6.42
C GLY A 473 -27.94 28.47 -5.09
N PHE A 474 -28.06 27.31 -4.44
CA PHE A 474 -28.70 27.18 -3.12
C PHE A 474 -28.04 28.06 -2.05
N VAL A 475 -26.71 28.06 -1.97
CA VAL A 475 -25.94 28.87 -1.02
C VAL A 475 -26.10 30.36 -1.31
N SER A 476 -26.10 30.77 -2.58
CA SER A 476 -26.32 32.18 -2.94
C SER A 476 -27.72 32.68 -2.59
N GLU A 477 -28.75 31.85 -2.81
CA GLU A 477 -30.14 32.19 -2.47
C GLU A 477 -30.37 32.26 -0.96
N ASN A 478 -29.59 31.50 -0.19
CA ASN A 478 -29.68 31.46 1.26
C ASN A 478 -28.56 32.24 1.97
N GLU A 479 -27.81 33.10 1.28
CA GLU A 479 -26.65 33.81 1.85
C GLU A 479 -27.05 34.64 3.07
N SER A 480 -28.21 35.31 3.05
CA SER A 480 -28.73 36.09 4.18
C SER A 480 -29.10 35.23 5.40
N ARG A 481 -29.53 33.98 5.19
CA ARG A 481 -29.82 33.01 6.25
C ARG A 481 -28.53 32.44 6.82
N LEU A 482 -27.58 32.08 5.96
CA LEU A 482 -26.24 31.63 6.36
C LEU A 482 -25.50 32.72 7.13
N ALA A 483 -25.54 33.97 6.66
CA ALA A 483 -24.95 35.10 7.37
C ALA A 483 -25.54 35.28 8.78
N ARG A 484 -26.84 35.03 8.96
CA ARG A 484 -27.48 35.01 10.29
C ARG A 484 -27.00 33.84 11.14
N LEU A 485 -26.85 32.64 10.56
CA LEU A 485 -26.31 31.47 11.26
C LEU A 485 -24.86 31.68 11.72
N TYR A 486 -24.05 32.41 10.96
CA TYR A 486 -22.68 32.77 11.31
C TYR A 486 -22.56 33.99 12.23
N ARG A 487 -23.66 34.70 12.49
CA ARG A 487 -23.68 35.87 13.37
C ARG A 487 -23.15 35.59 14.79
N PRO A 488 -23.46 34.47 15.48
CA PRO A 488 -22.86 34.16 16.78
C PRO A 488 -21.33 34.03 16.72
N ILE A 489 -20.76 33.46 15.66
CA ILE A 489 -19.29 33.38 15.51
C ILE A 489 -18.70 34.78 15.36
N GLY A 490 -19.34 35.63 14.54
CA GLY A 490 -18.99 37.05 14.44
C GLY A 490 -19.14 37.77 15.78
N ALA A 491 -20.17 37.43 16.56
CA ALA A 491 -20.44 37.97 17.87
C ALA A 491 -19.34 37.58 18.87
N THR A 492 -18.84 36.34 18.85
CA THR A 492 -17.71 35.90 19.67
C THR A 492 -16.44 36.69 19.31
N VAL A 493 -16.17 36.91 18.02
CA VAL A 493 -15.05 37.74 17.56
C VAL A 493 -15.19 39.20 18.02
N THR A 494 -16.41 39.76 18.02
CA THR A 494 -16.65 41.10 18.58
C THR A 494 -16.67 41.13 20.10
N PHE A 495 -17.03 40.04 20.78
CA PHE A 495 -16.98 39.89 22.23
C PHE A 495 -15.53 39.95 22.72
N PHE A 496 -14.60 39.34 21.98
CA PHE A 496 -13.17 39.53 22.24
C PHE A 496 -12.66 40.96 21.98
N ARG A 497 -13.47 41.85 21.38
CA ARG A 497 -13.19 43.29 21.20
C ARG A 497 -13.82 44.19 22.27
N THR A 498 -14.60 43.68 23.22
CA THR A 498 -15.20 44.52 24.28
C THR A 498 -14.12 45.11 25.21
N LYS A 499 -14.40 46.29 25.77
CA LYS A 499 -13.48 47.07 26.61
C LYS A 499 -13.06 46.24 27.85
N GLY A 500 -11.79 45.84 27.92
CA GLY A 500 -11.17 45.27 29.13
C GLY A 500 -10.39 43.97 28.94
N SER A 501 -10.54 43.30 27.79
CA SER A 501 -9.84 42.04 27.52
C SER A 501 -8.33 42.25 27.24
N PRO A 502 -7.42 41.43 27.82
CA PRO A 502 -5.98 41.46 27.51
C PRO A 502 -5.69 41.12 26.03
N LEU A 503 -6.64 40.48 25.33
CA LEU A 503 -6.59 40.27 23.88
C LEU A 503 -6.78 41.57 23.09
N ARG A 504 -7.10 42.72 23.70
CA ARG A 504 -7.22 44.00 22.99
C ARG A 504 -5.87 44.55 22.53
N THR A 505 -4.79 44.26 23.25
CA THR A 505 -3.41 44.58 22.83
C THR A 505 -3.04 43.76 21.60
N ILE A 506 -3.36 42.47 21.62
CA ILE A 506 -3.26 41.58 20.45
C ILE A 506 -4.22 42.03 19.33
N GLY A 507 -5.41 42.51 19.68
CA GLY A 507 -6.46 42.99 18.77
C GLY A 507 -6.13 44.32 18.08
N ARG A 508 -5.28 45.17 18.67
CA ARG A 508 -4.70 46.36 18.02
C ARG A 508 -3.60 45.98 17.03
N TRP A 509 -2.73 45.02 17.38
CA TRP A 509 -1.77 44.42 16.44
C TRP A 509 -2.45 43.63 15.31
N LEU A 510 -3.62 43.04 15.58
CA LEU A 510 -4.49 42.36 14.63
C LEU A 510 -5.52 43.28 13.96
N GLN A 511 -5.50 44.62 14.20
CA GLN A 511 -6.34 45.52 13.41
C GLN A 511 -5.90 45.40 11.96
N PRO A 512 -6.72 44.78 11.10
CA PRO A 512 -6.15 44.13 9.97
C PRO A 512 -5.99 45.17 8.86
N GLY A 513 -4.80 45.73 8.76
CA GLY A 513 -4.31 46.24 7.49
C GLY A 513 -4.57 45.19 6.39
N PRO A 514 -4.66 45.60 5.13
CA PRO A 514 -4.98 44.69 4.03
C PRO A 514 -4.06 43.44 4.01
N PHE A 515 -2.81 43.58 4.45
CA PHE A 515 -1.86 42.50 4.60
C PHE A 515 -2.20 41.51 5.73
N THR A 516 -2.37 41.98 6.97
CA THR A 516 -2.71 41.12 8.12
C THR A 516 -4.06 40.44 7.95
N ARG A 517 -5.02 41.09 7.29
CA ARG A 517 -6.28 40.45 6.87
C ARG A 517 -6.03 39.27 5.92
N GLY A 518 -5.14 39.48 4.94
CA GLY A 518 -4.72 38.44 4.01
C GLY A 518 -4.10 37.27 4.75
N VAL A 519 -3.11 37.51 5.61
CA VAL A 519 -2.45 36.47 6.41
C VAL A 519 -3.45 35.70 7.30
N LEU A 520 -4.36 36.40 7.99
CA LEU A 520 -5.35 35.73 8.83
C LEU A 520 -6.31 34.84 8.01
N LEU A 521 -6.78 35.34 6.86
CA LEU A 521 -7.59 34.53 5.95
C LEU A 521 -6.80 33.34 5.41
N MET A 522 -5.51 33.54 5.11
CA MET A 522 -4.61 32.49 4.66
C MET A 522 -4.55 31.36 5.70
N PHE A 523 -4.26 31.68 6.96
CA PHE A 523 -4.22 30.71 8.05
C PHE A 523 -5.57 30.06 8.31
N PHE A 524 -6.66 30.82 8.29
CA PHE A 524 -7.99 30.28 8.52
C PHE A 524 -8.38 29.24 7.44
N PHE A 525 -8.18 29.57 6.16
CA PHE A 525 -8.46 28.63 5.07
C PHE A 525 -7.45 27.49 5.03
N GLY A 526 -6.21 27.82 5.34
CA GLY A 526 -5.16 26.86 5.54
C GLY A 526 -5.55 25.78 6.55
N ALA A 527 -6.04 26.21 7.72
CA ALA A 527 -6.49 25.31 8.76
C ALA A 527 -7.64 24.42 8.29
N ILE A 528 -8.63 24.98 7.57
CA ILE A 528 -9.72 24.17 6.98
C ILE A 528 -9.14 23.10 6.07
N TYR A 529 -8.29 23.45 5.10
CA TYR A 529 -7.79 22.48 4.12
C TYR A 529 -6.73 21.52 4.68
N SER A 530 -6.02 21.90 5.73
CA SER A 530 -5.04 21.03 6.41
C SER A 530 -5.67 19.73 6.93
N PHE A 531 -6.96 19.75 7.27
CA PHE A 531 -7.72 18.55 7.67
C PHE A 531 -7.72 17.43 6.62
N LEU A 532 -7.45 17.72 5.34
CA LEU A 532 -7.31 16.71 4.30
C LEU A 532 -6.09 15.80 4.52
N ALA A 533 -4.98 16.34 5.03
CA ALA A 533 -3.72 15.59 5.17
C ALA A 533 -3.56 14.86 6.50
N LEU A 534 -4.36 15.17 7.52
CA LEU A 534 -4.20 14.63 8.88
C LEU A 534 -4.64 13.17 9.04
N GLY A 535 -4.14 12.25 8.21
CA GLY A 535 -4.31 10.79 8.38
C GLY A 535 -3.86 10.29 9.76
N ARG A 536 -2.79 10.87 10.30
CA ARG A 536 -2.14 10.46 11.56
C ARG A 536 -2.66 11.17 12.84
N GLY A 537 -3.57 12.14 12.70
CA GLY A 537 -4.14 12.92 13.81
C GLY A 537 -3.35 14.21 14.14
N PHE A 538 -4.04 15.20 14.75
CA PHE A 538 -3.50 16.56 14.99
C PHE A 538 -2.32 16.61 15.97
N LEU A 539 -2.20 15.61 16.84
CA LEU A 539 -1.18 15.56 17.89
C LEU A 539 0.00 14.62 17.58
N ALA A 540 0.07 14.04 16.39
CA ALA A 540 1.19 13.17 16.02
C ALA A 540 2.49 13.99 15.88
N PRO A 541 3.66 13.48 16.29
CA PRO A 541 4.93 14.15 16.03
C PRO A 541 5.09 14.45 14.53
N GLY A 542 5.35 15.72 14.18
CA GLY A 542 5.42 16.20 12.79
C GLY A 542 4.08 16.63 12.15
N SER A 543 2.93 16.42 12.81
CA SER A 543 1.63 16.89 12.29
C SER A 543 1.55 18.41 12.22
N LEU A 544 2.20 19.13 13.15
CA LEU A 544 2.15 20.58 13.23
C LEU A 544 2.89 21.23 12.04
N SER A 545 4.05 20.71 11.65
CA SER A 545 4.79 21.23 10.50
C SER A 545 4.04 20.97 9.19
N VAL A 546 3.44 19.78 9.03
CA VAL A 546 2.57 19.45 7.89
C VAL A 546 1.34 20.35 7.88
N LEU A 547 0.70 20.55 9.04
CA LEU A 547 -0.46 21.44 9.16
C LEU A 547 -0.10 22.87 8.82
N LEU A 548 1.01 23.41 9.33
CA LEU A 548 1.45 24.77 9.03
C LEU A 548 1.81 24.93 7.55
N THR A 549 2.52 23.96 6.98
CA THR A 549 2.93 23.98 5.56
C THR A 549 1.71 23.92 4.66
N LEU A 550 0.80 22.97 4.88
CA LEU A 550 -0.43 22.88 4.11
C LEU A 550 -1.34 24.07 4.36
N SER A 551 -1.37 24.60 5.58
CA SER A 551 -2.17 25.77 5.90
C SER A 551 -1.68 26.99 5.12
N PHE A 552 -0.37 27.19 5.12
CA PHE A 552 0.27 28.23 4.33
C PHE A 552 0.00 28.03 2.83
N THR A 553 0.20 26.82 2.32
CA THR A 553 0.05 26.49 0.89
C THR A 553 -1.38 26.68 0.39
N THR A 554 -2.33 26.01 1.05
CA THR A 554 -3.73 26.02 0.66
C THR A 554 -4.39 27.37 0.96
N GLY A 555 -3.97 28.03 2.05
CA GLY A 555 -4.35 29.41 2.35
C GLY A 555 -3.86 30.39 1.29
N PHE A 556 -2.60 30.28 0.89
CA PHE A 556 -1.99 31.11 -0.16
C PHE A 556 -2.77 30.93 -1.45
N LEU A 557 -3.02 29.68 -1.86
CA LEU A 557 -3.77 29.35 -3.08
C LEU A 557 -5.23 29.79 -3.03
N ALA A 558 -5.88 29.71 -1.87
CA ALA A 558 -7.25 30.19 -1.68
C ALA A 558 -7.34 31.71 -1.88
N LEU A 559 -6.30 32.45 -1.51
CA LEU A 559 -6.21 33.90 -1.66
C LEU A 559 -5.64 34.34 -3.01
N TYR A 560 -4.83 33.50 -3.65
CA TYR A 560 -4.13 33.82 -4.88
C TYR A 560 -5.08 34.33 -5.98
N GLY A 561 -6.15 33.60 -6.25
CA GLY A 561 -7.16 34.01 -7.23
C GLY A 561 -7.77 35.39 -6.92
N PRO A 562 -8.36 35.59 -5.72
CA PRO A 562 -8.87 36.90 -5.29
C PRO A 562 -7.82 38.02 -5.28
N TRP A 563 -6.56 37.75 -4.97
CA TRP A 563 -5.47 38.72 -5.01
C TRP A 563 -5.14 39.15 -6.43
N VAL A 564 -4.97 38.18 -7.34
CA VAL A 564 -4.78 38.44 -8.77
C VAL A 564 -5.93 39.27 -9.31
N ARG A 565 -7.18 38.90 -8.99
CA ARG A 565 -8.36 39.67 -9.38
C ARG A 565 -8.36 41.08 -8.79
N ALA A 566 -8.02 41.24 -7.51
CA ALA A 566 -7.92 42.55 -6.89
C ALA A 566 -6.85 43.42 -7.56
N PHE A 567 -5.69 42.83 -7.89
CA PHE A 567 -4.60 43.50 -8.57
C PHE A 567 -5.01 43.99 -9.95
N ILE A 568 -5.63 43.14 -10.76
CA ILE A 568 -6.10 43.50 -12.10
C ILE A 568 -7.24 44.53 -12.03
N ALA A 569 -8.17 44.38 -11.08
CA ALA A 569 -9.24 45.35 -10.87
C ALA A 569 -8.68 46.74 -10.53
N ARG A 570 -7.67 46.82 -9.65
CA ARG A 570 -6.97 48.09 -9.36
C ARG A 570 -6.27 48.66 -10.58
N ARG A 571 -5.64 47.83 -11.42
CA ARG A 571 -5.07 48.27 -12.70
C ARG A 571 -6.12 48.82 -13.66
N MET A 572 -7.36 48.33 -13.57
CA MET A 572 -8.52 48.86 -14.29
C MET A 572 -9.21 50.03 -13.58
N LYS A 573 -8.63 50.60 -12.51
CA LYS A 573 -9.20 51.66 -11.66
C LYS A 573 -10.57 51.29 -11.04
N VAL A 574 -10.83 50.00 -10.85
CA VAL A 574 -12.03 49.52 -10.14
C VAL A 574 -11.65 49.24 -8.69
N GLU A 575 -12.42 49.80 -7.75
CA GLU A 575 -12.25 49.48 -6.34
C GLU A 575 -12.54 48.00 -6.09
N ALA A 576 -11.54 47.27 -5.59
CA ALA A 576 -11.66 45.86 -5.29
C ALA A 576 -11.20 45.57 -3.87
N LYS A 577 -12.10 45.02 -3.07
CA LYS A 577 -11.84 44.63 -1.67
C LYS A 577 -11.91 43.12 -1.55
N VAL A 578 -10.77 42.49 -1.23
CA VAL A 578 -10.72 41.06 -0.90
C VAL A 578 -11.40 40.87 0.45
N GLY A 579 -12.34 39.94 0.53
CA GLY A 579 -13.08 39.64 1.76
C GLY A 579 -13.45 38.17 1.85
N LEU A 580 -13.95 37.78 3.02
CA LEU A 580 -14.53 36.45 3.23
C LEU A 580 -15.88 36.37 2.50
N ASN A 581 -16.07 35.34 1.69
CA ASN A 581 -17.39 34.94 1.20
C ASN A 581 -17.87 33.78 2.08
N PRO A 582 -18.81 34.01 3.03
CA PRO A 582 -19.20 32.99 4.00
C PRO A 582 -19.81 31.77 3.31
N GLY A 583 -20.60 31.96 2.25
CA GLY A 583 -21.20 30.85 1.52
C GLY A 583 -20.15 29.95 0.88
N GLN A 584 -19.14 30.53 0.23
CA GLN A 584 -18.04 29.77 -0.35
C GLN A 584 -17.14 29.12 0.72
N ALA A 585 -17.01 29.75 1.90
CA ALA A 585 -16.33 29.15 3.05
C ALA A 585 -17.08 27.94 3.61
N THR A 586 -18.42 27.98 3.65
CA THR A 586 -19.26 26.82 4.00
C THR A 586 -19.05 25.68 3.02
N ILE A 587 -19.04 25.97 1.71
CA ILE A 587 -18.81 24.96 0.67
C ILE A 587 -17.41 24.34 0.83
N ALA A 588 -16.38 25.16 1.07
CA ALA A 588 -15.02 24.66 1.31
C ALA A 588 -14.95 23.74 2.54
N ALA A 589 -15.51 24.17 3.67
CA ALA A 589 -15.53 23.36 4.88
C ALA A 589 -16.31 22.05 4.70
N ALA A 590 -17.46 22.09 4.03
CA ALA A 590 -18.26 20.90 3.74
C ALA A 590 -17.50 19.93 2.82
N THR A 591 -16.85 20.44 1.78
CA THR A 591 -16.10 19.61 0.81
C THR A 591 -14.89 18.95 1.46
N VAL A 592 -14.17 19.67 2.33
CA VAL A 592 -13.12 19.09 3.16
C VAL A 592 -13.67 18.02 4.09
N GLY A 593 -14.77 18.30 4.79
CA GLY A 593 -15.41 17.35 5.69
C GLY A 593 -15.81 16.05 5.00
N VAL A 594 -16.44 16.16 3.82
CA VAL A 594 -16.78 15.00 2.97
C VAL A 594 -15.53 14.27 2.52
N SER A 595 -14.55 14.97 1.94
CA SER A 595 -13.29 14.36 1.51
C SER A 595 -12.61 13.60 2.65
N ARG A 596 -12.69 14.13 3.87
CA ARG A 596 -12.11 13.48 5.03
C ARG A 596 -12.91 12.27 5.51
N LEU A 597 -14.23 12.37 5.56
CA LEU A 597 -15.12 11.27 5.97
C LEU A 597 -14.93 10.05 5.08
N PHE A 598 -14.66 10.26 3.79
CA PHE A 598 -14.45 9.19 2.80
C PHE A 598 -12.96 8.90 2.51
N ALA A 599 -12.03 9.55 3.22
CA ALA A 599 -10.59 9.42 3.04
C ALA A 599 -10.13 9.61 1.58
N PHE A 600 -10.69 10.62 0.90
CA PHE A 600 -10.38 10.96 -0.47
C PHE A 600 -8.97 11.58 -0.57
N LYS A 601 -8.13 10.99 -1.43
CA LYS A 601 -6.76 11.44 -1.71
C LYS A 601 -6.60 11.56 -3.24
N PRO A 602 -6.18 12.71 -3.78
CA PRO A 602 -6.09 14.02 -3.12
C PRO A 602 -7.49 14.58 -2.78
N GLY A 603 -7.63 15.33 -1.69
CA GLY A 603 -8.94 15.82 -1.23
C GLY A 603 -9.63 16.79 -2.20
N LEU A 604 -10.97 16.84 -2.22
CA LEU A 604 -11.71 17.79 -3.06
C LEU A 604 -11.67 19.20 -2.43
N LEU A 605 -11.25 20.19 -3.23
CA LEU A 605 -11.09 21.59 -2.84
C LEU A 605 -12.12 22.46 -3.59
N LEU A 606 -13.40 22.24 -3.30
CA LEU A 606 -14.48 23.04 -3.90
C LEU A 606 -14.79 24.27 -3.04
N GLY A 607 -15.07 25.39 -3.71
CA GLY A 607 -15.33 26.68 -3.07
C GLY A 607 -14.08 27.54 -2.96
N SER A 608 -14.21 28.84 -3.22
CA SER A 608 -13.14 29.82 -2.94
C SER A 608 -13.61 30.72 -1.80
N PRO A 609 -13.13 30.46 -0.58
CA PRO A 609 -13.71 31.08 0.60
C PRO A 609 -13.35 32.58 0.69
N ALA A 610 -12.36 33.04 -0.08
CA ALA A 610 -12.12 34.44 -0.35
C ALA A 610 -12.88 34.90 -1.62
N GLY A 611 -13.62 35.99 -1.49
CA GLY A 611 -14.32 36.64 -2.59
C GLY A 611 -13.80 38.05 -2.82
N LEU A 612 -13.99 38.55 -4.05
CA LEU A 612 -13.80 39.96 -4.36
C LEU A 612 -15.14 40.68 -4.18
N LYS A 613 -15.20 41.64 -3.25
CA LYS A 613 -16.31 42.59 -3.19
C LYS A 613 -16.02 43.71 -4.19
N MET A 614 -16.91 43.86 -5.17
CA MET A 614 -16.87 44.93 -6.16
C MET A 614 -17.99 45.94 -5.87
N PRO A 615 -17.81 47.22 -6.22
CA PRO A 615 -18.85 48.24 -6.08
C PRO A 615 -20.10 47.86 -6.88
N GLN A 616 -21.27 48.26 -6.36
CA GLN A 616 -22.58 47.91 -6.92
C GLN A 616 -22.83 48.49 -8.33
N GLY A 617 -22.00 49.44 -8.79
CA GLY A 617 -22.07 50.05 -10.12
C GLY A 617 -21.78 49.13 -11.31
N GLY A 618 -21.53 47.83 -11.06
CA GLY A 618 -21.38 46.81 -12.10
C GLY A 618 -20.06 46.93 -12.86
N LEU A 619 -19.33 45.81 -12.98
CA LEU A 619 -18.26 45.73 -13.98
C LEU A 619 -18.88 45.66 -15.38
N THR A 620 -18.26 46.32 -16.35
CA THR A 620 -18.54 46.05 -17.77
C THR A 620 -18.26 44.58 -18.08
N ASP A 621 -18.98 43.99 -19.03
CA ASP A 621 -18.77 42.58 -19.36
C ASP A 621 -17.36 42.30 -19.92
N LYS A 622 -16.72 43.32 -20.52
CA LYS A 622 -15.31 43.24 -20.92
C LYS A 622 -14.39 43.14 -19.71
N GLN A 623 -14.59 43.96 -18.67
CA GLN A 623 -13.79 43.90 -17.44
C GLN A 623 -14.00 42.58 -16.68
N LYS A 624 -15.24 42.08 -16.59
CA LYS A 624 -15.53 40.76 -15.99
C LYS A 624 -14.79 39.65 -16.70
N MET A 625 -14.89 39.62 -18.03
CA MET A 625 -14.20 38.62 -18.85
C MET A 625 -12.68 38.70 -18.67
N MET A 626 -12.10 39.90 -18.72
CA MET A 626 -10.67 40.09 -18.59
C MET A 626 -10.18 39.63 -17.21
N LEU A 627 -10.94 39.93 -16.15
CA LEU A 627 -10.67 39.46 -14.80
C LEU A 627 -10.69 37.92 -14.70
N ASN A 628 -11.65 37.28 -15.37
CA ASN A 628 -11.80 35.83 -15.41
C ASN A 628 -10.64 35.17 -16.17
N ILE A 629 -10.31 35.65 -17.38
CA ILE A 629 -9.19 35.14 -18.20
C ILE A 629 -7.89 35.26 -17.44
N TRP A 630 -7.55 36.45 -16.95
CA TRP A 630 -6.28 36.63 -16.25
C TRP A 630 -6.20 35.78 -14.99
N SER A 631 -7.30 35.62 -14.24
CA SER A 631 -7.28 34.71 -13.08
C SER A 631 -6.91 33.27 -13.46
N LEU A 632 -7.39 32.77 -14.60
CA LEU A 632 -7.03 31.44 -15.11
C LEU A 632 -5.59 31.40 -15.62
N VAL A 633 -5.15 32.42 -16.35
CA VAL A 633 -3.76 32.53 -16.84
C VAL A 633 -2.77 32.50 -15.68
N PHE A 634 -3.03 33.25 -14.61
CA PHE A 634 -2.16 33.25 -13.43
C PHE A 634 -2.14 31.88 -12.73
N PHE A 635 -3.28 31.17 -12.63
CA PHE A 635 -3.27 29.79 -12.12
C PHE A 635 -2.49 28.84 -13.03
N ALA A 636 -2.61 28.96 -14.36
CA ALA A 636 -1.84 28.17 -15.30
C ALA A 636 -0.34 28.44 -15.17
N LEU A 637 0.07 29.71 -15.11
CA LEU A 637 1.47 30.10 -14.91
C LEU A 637 2.02 29.59 -13.57
N LEU A 638 1.24 29.71 -12.49
CA LEU A 638 1.63 29.19 -11.18
C LEU A 638 1.81 27.66 -11.22
N GLY A 639 0.87 26.95 -11.84
CA GLY A 639 0.96 25.50 -12.02
C GLY A 639 2.20 25.10 -12.83
N ILE A 640 2.46 25.75 -13.97
CA ILE A 640 3.65 25.49 -14.80
C ILE A 640 4.92 25.77 -14.00
N LEU A 641 5.00 26.89 -13.29
CA LEU A 641 6.18 27.26 -12.51
C LEU A 641 6.49 26.22 -11.43
N THR A 642 5.48 25.78 -10.68
CA THR A 642 5.70 24.76 -9.65
C THR A 642 5.95 23.38 -10.24
N TRP A 643 5.38 23.07 -11.41
CA TRP A 643 5.67 21.84 -12.14
C TRP A 643 7.12 21.78 -12.61
N LEU A 644 7.65 22.88 -13.14
CA LEU A 644 9.08 23.02 -13.48
C LEU A 644 9.95 22.92 -12.22
N LEU A 645 9.53 23.53 -11.11
CA LEU A 645 10.26 23.45 -9.86
C LEU A 645 10.37 22.00 -9.35
N ILE A 646 9.28 21.22 -9.41
CA ILE A 646 9.28 19.78 -9.09
C ILE A 646 10.24 19.00 -10.01
N TYR A 647 10.28 19.33 -11.30
CA TYR A 647 11.16 18.68 -12.27
C TYR A 647 12.65 18.94 -12.01
N PHE A 648 13.01 20.20 -11.71
CA PHE A 648 14.41 20.61 -11.56
C PHE A 648 14.97 20.41 -10.14
N LEU A 649 14.15 20.41 -9.09
CA LEU A 649 14.58 20.26 -7.70
C LEU A 649 15.48 19.03 -7.46
N PRO A 650 15.10 17.82 -7.92
CA PRO A 650 15.96 16.63 -7.77
C PRO A 650 17.28 16.75 -8.54
N GLN A 651 17.26 17.38 -9.72
CA GLN A 651 18.47 17.56 -10.55
C GLN A 651 19.48 18.51 -9.89
N ILE A 652 18.98 19.61 -9.30
CA ILE A 652 19.82 20.58 -8.58
C ILE A 652 20.40 19.93 -7.32
N ALA A 653 19.61 19.11 -6.61
CA ALA A 653 20.04 18.45 -5.38
C ALA A 653 21.17 17.43 -5.59
N VAL A 654 21.29 16.86 -6.79
CA VAL A 654 22.33 15.87 -7.15
C VAL A 654 23.62 16.53 -7.63
N GLN A 655 23.60 17.82 -8.04
CA GLN A 655 24.81 18.51 -8.49
C GLN A 655 25.80 18.74 -7.34
N SER A 656 27.07 18.39 -7.59
CA SER A 656 28.14 18.33 -6.58
C SER A 656 28.39 19.63 -5.82
N TRP A 657 28.30 20.80 -6.48
CA TRP A 657 28.49 22.12 -5.86
C TRP A 657 27.40 22.47 -4.83
N ALA A 658 26.24 21.82 -4.91
CA ALA A 658 25.11 22.07 -4.03
C ALA A 658 25.00 21.00 -2.92
N HIS A 659 25.76 19.90 -3.00
CA HIS A 659 25.58 18.73 -2.16
C HIS A 659 25.66 19.04 -0.64
N ASP A 660 26.59 19.88 -0.22
CA ASP A 660 26.76 20.24 1.21
C ASP A 660 25.66 21.18 1.73
N PHE A 661 25.21 22.12 0.89
CA PHE A 661 24.06 22.96 1.20
C PHE A 661 22.79 22.11 1.33
N PHE A 662 22.56 21.19 0.39
CA PHE A 662 21.39 20.33 0.36
C PHE A 662 21.43 19.21 1.42
N LYS A 663 22.60 18.77 1.89
CA LYS A 663 22.71 17.90 3.08
C LYS A 663 22.16 18.59 4.33
N THR A 664 22.54 19.85 4.53
CA THR A 664 22.07 20.67 5.65
C THR A 664 20.61 21.06 5.48
N ALA A 665 20.18 21.30 4.23
CA ALA A 665 18.83 21.74 3.87
C ALA A 665 17.90 20.61 3.41
N LYS A 666 18.24 19.33 3.65
CA LYS A 666 17.51 18.18 3.09
C LYS A 666 16.01 18.23 3.41
N GLY A 667 15.67 18.61 4.65
CA GLY A 667 14.29 18.81 5.09
C GLY A 667 13.60 20.00 4.41
N PHE A 668 14.32 21.08 4.15
CA PHE A 668 13.78 22.25 3.45
C PHE A 668 13.49 21.95 1.98
N VAL A 669 14.38 21.23 1.30
CA VAL A 669 14.27 20.90 -0.13
C VAL A 669 13.13 19.91 -0.36
N GLY A 670 13.04 18.86 0.46
CA GLY A 670 11.88 17.96 0.47
C GLY A 670 10.58 18.73 0.76
N GLY A 671 10.60 19.62 1.76
CA GLY A 671 9.45 20.47 2.08
C GLY A 671 9.05 21.42 0.94
N LEU A 672 10.02 21.96 0.19
CA LEU A 672 9.78 22.82 -0.98
C LEU A 672 9.23 22.01 -2.16
N GLN A 673 9.67 20.78 -2.36
CA GLN A 673 9.10 19.87 -3.36
C GLN A 673 7.65 19.52 -3.01
N ASP A 674 7.39 19.12 -1.76
CA ASP A 674 6.04 18.82 -1.24
C ASP A 674 5.12 20.05 -1.39
N TRP A 675 5.63 21.23 -1.03
CA TRP A 675 4.93 22.50 -1.22
C TRP A 675 4.62 22.76 -2.69
N SER A 676 5.58 22.55 -3.58
CA SER A 676 5.41 22.73 -5.03
C SER A 676 4.39 21.77 -5.61
N LEU A 677 4.39 20.50 -5.17
CA LEU A 677 3.38 19.49 -5.54
C LEU A 677 1.99 19.89 -5.08
N ALA A 678 1.85 20.39 -3.84
CA ALA A 678 0.58 20.93 -3.36
C ALA A 678 0.13 22.13 -4.20
N VAL A 679 1.01 23.11 -4.45
CA VAL A 679 0.70 24.29 -5.27
C VAL A 679 0.23 23.88 -6.66
N PHE A 680 0.97 22.98 -7.30
CA PHE A 680 0.65 22.43 -8.61
C PHE A 680 -0.74 21.76 -8.62
N ALA A 681 -1.00 20.85 -7.69
CA ALA A 681 -2.26 20.12 -7.61
C ALA A 681 -3.46 21.06 -7.50
N VAL A 682 -3.40 22.06 -6.60
CA VAL A 682 -4.49 23.02 -6.44
C VAL A 682 -4.59 23.96 -7.65
N ALA A 683 -3.47 24.40 -8.23
CA ALA A 683 -3.48 25.26 -9.40
C ALA A 683 -4.17 24.58 -10.60
N VAL A 684 -3.82 23.31 -10.88
CA VAL A 684 -4.45 22.49 -11.92
C VAL A 684 -5.93 22.28 -11.62
N GLN A 685 -6.28 21.95 -10.38
CA GLN A 685 -7.67 21.79 -9.96
C GLN A 685 -8.50 23.08 -10.13
N ARG A 686 -7.94 24.24 -9.77
CA ARG A 686 -8.58 25.56 -9.95
C ARG A 686 -8.71 25.93 -11.42
N LEU A 687 -7.70 25.64 -12.24
CA LEU A 687 -7.73 25.87 -13.68
C LEU A 687 -8.83 25.02 -14.33
N PHE A 688 -8.87 23.73 -14.03
CA PHE A 688 -9.87 22.81 -14.52
C PHE A 688 -11.30 23.22 -14.13
N PHE A 689 -11.57 23.40 -12.83
CA PHE A 689 -12.91 23.82 -12.37
C PHE A 689 -13.29 25.22 -12.82
N GLY A 690 -12.31 26.12 -12.98
CA GLY A 690 -12.51 27.46 -13.50
C GLY A 690 -12.87 27.49 -14.98
N LEU A 691 -12.39 26.51 -15.76
CA LEU A 691 -12.69 26.34 -17.18
C LEU A 691 -13.98 25.55 -17.46
N LEU A 692 -14.62 24.95 -16.46
CA LEU A 692 -15.90 24.28 -16.68
C LEU A 692 -16.95 25.22 -17.29
N PRO A 693 -17.81 24.76 -18.21
CA PRO A 693 -18.78 25.60 -18.91
C PRO A 693 -20.05 25.87 -18.08
N MET A 694 -19.90 26.13 -16.78
CA MET A 694 -21.03 26.33 -15.86
C MET A 694 -21.55 27.76 -15.87
N PRO A 695 -22.88 27.99 -15.74
CA PRO A 695 -23.41 29.33 -15.56
C PRO A 695 -22.70 30.07 -14.41
N ARG A 696 -22.23 31.29 -14.68
CA ARG A 696 -21.45 32.16 -13.75
C ARG A 696 -20.01 31.71 -13.45
N SER A 697 -19.47 30.72 -14.16
CA SER A 697 -18.05 30.38 -14.12
C SER A 697 -17.25 31.19 -15.15
N SER A 698 -15.93 31.28 -14.93
CA SER A 698 -15.01 31.87 -15.92
C SER A 698 -15.06 31.13 -17.26
N GLY A 699 -15.17 29.80 -17.23
CA GLY A 699 -15.20 28.94 -18.41
C GLY A 699 -16.40 29.24 -19.31
N HIS A 700 -17.58 29.45 -18.73
CA HIS A 700 -18.77 29.82 -19.51
C HIS A 700 -18.64 31.17 -20.22
N ASP A 701 -18.10 32.18 -19.54
CA ASP A 701 -17.88 33.52 -20.13
C ASP A 701 -16.87 33.47 -21.30
N ILE A 702 -15.85 32.63 -21.17
CA ILE A 702 -14.82 32.45 -22.21
C ILE A 702 -15.40 31.62 -23.36
N MET A 703 -16.06 30.50 -23.07
CA MET A 703 -16.68 29.61 -24.07
C MET A 703 -17.66 30.39 -24.95
N ARG A 704 -18.52 31.23 -24.36
CA ARG A 704 -19.53 32.01 -25.11
C ARG A 704 -18.91 32.94 -26.15
N ARG A 705 -17.66 33.39 -25.97
CA ARG A 705 -16.99 34.37 -26.85
C ARG A 705 -15.88 33.75 -27.71
N TYR A 706 -15.17 32.78 -27.17
CA TYR A 706 -13.99 32.15 -27.78
C TYR A 706 -14.06 30.63 -27.61
N VAL A 707 -15.03 29.98 -28.27
CA VAL A 707 -15.26 28.54 -28.17
C VAL A 707 -13.98 27.74 -28.41
N ALA A 708 -13.26 28.01 -29.51
CA ALA A 708 -12.04 27.27 -29.85
C ALA A 708 -10.93 27.42 -28.79
N GLY A 709 -10.64 28.65 -28.36
CA GLY A 709 -9.63 28.91 -27.32
C GLY A 709 -10.00 28.28 -25.98
N TRP A 710 -11.29 28.31 -25.64
CA TRP A 710 -11.81 27.61 -24.47
C TRP A 710 -11.66 26.09 -24.59
N THR A 711 -12.03 25.48 -25.72
CA THR A 711 -11.95 24.03 -25.95
C THR A 711 -10.51 23.53 -25.81
N ILE A 712 -9.55 24.24 -26.40
CA ILE A 712 -8.12 23.89 -26.29
C ILE A 712 -7.65 24.00 -24.84
N ALA A 713 -7.94 25.12 -24.17
CA ALA A 713 -7.54 25.34 -22.78
C ALA A 713 -8.16 24.30 -21.84
N PHE A 714 -9.44 23.98 -22.04
CA PHE A 714 -10.17 23.00 -21.25
C PHE A 714 -9.66 21.59 -21.49
N ALA A 715 -9.39 21.20 -22.74
CA ALA A 715 -8.80 19.90 -23.07
C ALA A 715 -7.43 19.72 -22.40
N LEU A 716 -6.56 20.73 -22.47
CA LEU A 716 -5.24 20.70 -21.84
C LEU A 716 -5.33 20.63 -20.30
N ALA A 717 -6.16 21.49 -19.68
CA ALA A 717 -6.35 21.48 -18.24
C ALA A 717 -6.96 20.16 -17.75
N SER A 718 -7.92 19.60 -18.50
CA SER A 718 -8.51 18.29 -18.23
C SER A 718 -7.45 17.20 -18.31
N PHE A 719 -6.67 17.17 -19.39
CA PHE A 719 -5.60 16.20 -19.57
C PHE A 719 -4.64 16.19 -18.38
N ILE A 720 -4.13 17.37 -17.97
CA ILE A 720 -3.21 17.50 -16.83
C ILE A 720 -3.91 17.09 -15.52
N PHE A 721 -5.14 17.55 -15.28
CA PHE A 721 -5.89 17.24 -14.07
C PHE A 721 -6.10 15.73 -13.90
N ILE A 722 -6.46 15.02 -14.96
CA ILE A 722 -6.76 13.59 -14.85
C ILE A 722 -5.49 12.78 -14.61
N HIS A 723 -4.43 13.06 -15.37
CA HIS A 723 -3.18 12.32 -15.26
C HIS A 723 -2.48 12.57 -13.92
N THR A 724 -2.69 13.74 -13.30
CA THR A 724 -2.01 14.08 -12.05
C THR A 724 -2.86 13.86 -10.81
N GLN A 725 -4.19 13.99 -10.89
CA GLN A 725 -5.07 13.94 -9.71
C GLN A 725 -5.98 12.71 -9.65
N LEU A 726 -6.31 12.07 -10.78
CA LEU A 726 -7.31 10.99 -10.82
C LEU A 726 -6.74 9.61 -11.14
N ASN A 727 -5.74 9.49 -12.02
CA ASN A 727 -5.21 8.19 -12.44
C ASN A 727 -3.68 8.14 -12.39
N GLN A 728 -3.18 7.70 -11.24
CA GLN A 728 -1.76 7.80 -10.91
C GLN A 728 -0.94 6.59 -11.39
N LYS A 729 -1.50 5.37 -11.41
CA LYS A 729 -0.73 4.15 -11.76
C LYS A 729 -1.51 3.07 -12.53
N ARG A 730 -2.84 2.95 -12.38
CA ARG A 730 -3.66 1.92 -13.07
C ARG A 730 -5.12 2.39 -13.26
N PRO A 731 -5.58 2.67 -14.50
CA PRO A 731 -6.90 3.26 -14.77
C PRO A 731 -8.08 2.48 -14.20
N ILE A 732 -8.00 1.15 -14.23
CA ILE A 732 -9.10 0.28 -13.77
C ILE A 732 -9.10 0.14 -12.24
N GLN A 733 -7.95 0.25 -11.59
CA GLN A 733 -7.89 0.22 -10.12
C GLN A 733 -8.33 1.54 -9.51
N ALA A 734 -8.26 2.68 -10.23
CA ALA A 734 -8.83 3.95 -9.76
C ALA A 734 -10.36 3.88 -9.56
N LEU A 735 -11.05 3.01 -10.30
CA LEU A 735 -12.43 2.56 -10.05
C LEU A 735 -12.53 1.63 -8.84
N THR A 736 -11.77 1.89 -7.77
CA THR A 736 -11.96 1.21 -6.50
C THR A 736 -13.37 1.48 -5.96
N THR A 737 -13.83 0.57 -5.10
CA THR A 737 -15.07 0.72 -4.33
C THR A 737 -15.21 2.09 -3.66
N LYS A 738 -14.09 2.73 -3.27
CA LYS A 738 -14.09 4.07 -2.64
C LYS A 738 -14.56 5.17 -3.59
N MET A 739 -14.10 5.17 -4.84
CA MET A 739 -14.51 6.20 -5.81
C MET A 739 -16.00 6.07 -6.14
N TYR A 740 -16.53 4.85 -6.31
CA TYR A 740 -17.96 4.63 -6.49
C TYR A 740 -18.80 5.11 -5.31
N ILE A 741 -18.34 4.85 -4.07
CA ILE A 741 -19.01 5.37 -2.86
C ILE A 741 -19.02 6.89 -2.88
N THR A 742 -17.89 7.54 -3.20
CA THR A 742 -17.82 9.01 -3.29
C THR A 742 -18.78 9.54 -4.36
N LEU A 743 -18.81 8.91 -5.54
CA LEU A 743 -19.71 9.26 -6.63
C LEU A 743 -21.18 9.15 -6.20
N ALA A 744 -21.53 8.04 -5.53
CA ALA A 744 -22.87 7.79 -5.02
C ALA A 744 -23.28 8.81 -3.95
N VAL A 745 -22.37 9.18 -3.05
CA VAL A 745 -22.62 10.21 -2.03
C VAL A 745 -22.79 11.58 -2.67
N VAL A 746 -21.93 11.95 -3.62
CA VAL A 746 -22.05 13.20 -4.38
C VAL A 746 -23.38 13.27 -5.11
N LEU A 747 -23.78 12.18 -5.77
CA LEU A 747 -25.07 12.06 -6.45
C LEU A 747 -26.25 12.13 -5.47
N ALA A 748 -26.15 11.50 -4.30
CA ALA A 748 -27.19 11.55 -3.27
C ALA A 748 -27.35 12.97 -2.70
N VAL A 749 -26.25 13.67 -2.40
CA VAL A 749 -26.28 15.06 -1.96
C VAL A 749 -26.88 15.95 -3.05
N TRP A 750 -26.47 15.76 -4.31
CA TRP A 750 -27.04 16.49 -5.44
C TRP A 750 -28.55 16.26 -5.57
N ALA A 751 -29.00 15.01 -5.54
CA ALA A 751 -30.40 14.64 -5.61
C ALA A 751 -31.20 15.27 -4.47
N LEU A 752 -30.66 15.28 -3.25
CA LEU A 752 -31.30 15.89 -2.09
C LEU A 752 -31.46 17.41 -2.24
N VAL A 753 -30.41 18.12 -2.66
CA VAL A 753 -30.49 19.57 -2.90
C VAL A 753 -31.46 19.86 -4.05
N TYR A 754 -31.45 19.05 -5.11
CA TYR A 754 -32.37 19.19 -6.23
C TYR A 754 -33.82 18.98 -5.81
N LEU A 755 -34.13 17.90 -5.08
CA LEU A 755 -35.47 17.61 -4.56
C LEU A 755 -35.95 18.69 -3.60
N TYR A 756 -35.07 19.19 -2.71
CA TYR A 756 -35.38 20.31 -1.82
C TYR A 756 -35.78 21.56 -2.61
N ARG A 757 -35.01 21.94 -3.63
CA ARG A 757 -35.35 23.12 -4.48
C ARG A 757 -36.64 22.91 -5.26
N ARG A 758 -36.88 21.69 -5.76
CA ARG A 758 -38.13 21.33 -6.43
C ARG A 758 -39.33 21.41 -5.48
N TYR A 759 -39.14 21.04 -4.22
CA TYR A 759 -40.16 21.14 -3.18
C TYR A 759 -40.46 22.61 -2.81
N GLU A 760 -39.44 23.44 -2.59
CA GLU A 760 -39.63 24.88 -2.32
C GLU A 760 -40.40 25.58 -3.45
N ARG A 761 -40.09 25.27 -4.72
CA ARG A 761 -40.81 25.83 -5.88
C ARG A 761 -42.27 25.39 -5.98
N ARG A 762 -42.61 24.23 -5.41
CA ARG A 762 -43.97 23.68 -5.42
C ARG A 762 -44.79 24.13 -4.22
N ALA A 763 -44.21 24.79 -3.23
CA ALA A 763 -44.94 25.22 -2.05
C ALA A 763 -45.96 26.33 -2.43
N PRO A 764 -47.28 26.03 -2.39
CA PRO A 764 -48.32 27.02 -2.70
C PRO A 764 -48.30 28.09 -1.61
N GLY A 765 -48.12 29.34 -2.01
CA GLY A 765 -47.88 30.48 -1.12
C GLY A 765 -46.63 31.30 -1.45
N SER A 766 -45.86 30.90 -2.47
CA SER A 766 -44.84 31.74 -3.10
C SER A 766 -45.33 32.45 -4.36
N GLU A 767 -46.66 32.49 -4.58
CA GLU A 767 -47.24 33.36 -5.58
C GLU A 767 -46.73 34.78 -5.29
N PRO A 768 -45.95 35.39 -6.21
CA PRO A 768 -45.46 36.73 -5.99
C PRO A 768 -46.70 37.57 -5.78
N ALA A 769 -46.84 38.14 -4.57
CA ALA A 769 -47.91 39.07 -4.25
C ALA A 769 -48.03 39.97 -5.47
N THR A 770 -49.11 39.78 -6.24
CA THR A 770 -49.33 40.48 -7.49
C THR A 770 -49.23 41.93 -7.10
N ALA A 771 -48.10 42.55 -7.47
CA ALA A 771 -47.86 43.94 -7.17
C ALA A 771 -49.04 44.63 -7.85
N SER A 772 -49.97 45.11 -7.03
CA SER A 772 -51.05 45.96 -7.47
C SER A 772 -50.35 47.07 -8.24
N VAL A 773 -50.44 47.00 -9.56
CA VAL A 773 -50.00 48.06 -10.45
C VAL A 773 -50.77 49.28 -9.93
N PRO A 774 -50.10 50.33 -9.44
CA PRO A 774 -50.82 51.55 -9.11
C PRO A 774 -51.48 52.02 -10.40
N GLU A 775 -52.80 51.95 -10.46
CA GLU A 775 -53.59 52.62 -11.51
C GLU A 775 -53.26 54.11 -11.42
N ASN A 776 -52.69 54.63 -12.50
CA ASN A 776 -52.56 56.06 -12.77
C ASN A 776 -53.67 56.48 -13.73
#